data_AF-A0AA38H8V0-F1
#
_entry.id   AF-A0AA38H8V0-F1
#
_cell.length_a   1.000
_cell.length_b   1.000
_cell.length_c   1.000
_cell.angle_alpha   90.00
_cell.angle_beta   90.00
_cell.angle_gamma   90.00
#
_symmetry.space_group_name_H-M   'P 1'
#
loop_
_entity.id
_entity.type
_entity.pdbx_description
1 polymer ?
#
loop_
_entity_poly.entity_id
_entity_poly.type
_entity_poly.pdbx_seq_one_letter_code
_entity_poly.pdbx_strand_id
1 'polypeptide(L)'
;MSPSRGVRTLLSLIFFLSVQVLAIQANLAGVVDWHKPLIGTPLLDPSPPSFIDTPQGKRVVAITRSNVLACLSAESGEIAWRHLLEHDDPVVSYHANKDTILLLSGPSATTARLFNSTTGTAIWERTLLSASSAHLTNPVHLGTDAFFTAEDVPSVIVLSGGRRVSKLRLSDGFEDWAMEAPGVGDNILFKQLHVSDQAVHILAVTNSFTSLTLTTLTLDLLTSQPLDDFAQIPCLLEAPENAMLVGSDIPGSVRVVWLEVGRIKVTYIGPGGYVGNTKDLLPTSGRYYDKIVAAGTRASGLLLGMAQGGEITVLDVREGGRRVTVWEGTGDVADKSPSVYSSALTETGVVFSRMYWSFKNSWSVIEAMSVSFEGDIIQSGYTYSFDTAEHGVVLAAAVSPMLPFEQISARNEFMPTLMITTSSGAMQLVHGQGIAWQREESLADIAATRFVDLGEPEVEETGTLLAEEGFFARTTRHMLALRKLPGYVFGFVQRLTTSSYSSAQRTTPLTLGKLHRDQFGLQKLLVVATKNGKLFAIDSANGNIVWCRNLGVTTDHGAELSVKGLWNVRGVDEGEGALLAVLATRTTENSTSTVAFHVEALTGMVKGDQHAQTGLPTGKEIFEGESESAFLVPFENCGTKIKVLAVVSEDKKIHIFPKCKQVAAGLFGMSSELFFTTMWASLDGPVLSGHSPSSTIGDFTLATTPLWSRQPVVGEVLISSTPVVFDNIASYGRPLGGKAVLYKYLNPHLVDLASTHAEKGYGKVEVLDSTSGRVVYSAQVDGARGDVKTAMVENWLVFAWKGEDGWRITSVELYEDAQGKGQTPGSSSFGSAHAIKTAERTFFLGYGVKSLGFTTSKFGITAKELLVVNDRNQVSSIPRRLLDPRRPKGKPTSADKEEMLIPYDSVISHDPRHVVSHKNQVLGAEHLYTSPTLAESTSLLFAYGLDLFLTRGLTPSGTFDILSDSFNKVQILLSLAVLSVGIAVAKPAVRRKTLKMRWY
;
A
#
# COMPACT_ATOMS: atom_id res chain seq x y z
N MET A 1 -3.17 -56.65 -28.97
CA MET A 1 -3.48 -55.40 -29.69
C MET A 1 -3.27 -54.25 -28.73
N SER A 2 -2.12 -53.58 -28.82
CA SER A 2 -1.81 -52.37 -28.06
C SER A 2 -2.63 -51.21 -28.63
N PRO A 3 -3.26 -50.34 -27.81
CA PRO A 3 -3.85 -49.12 -28.33
C PRO A 3 -2.72 -48.25 -28.93
N SER A 4 -3.01 -47.65 -30.09
CA SER A 4 -2.04 -46.92 -30.90
C SER A 4 -1.38 -45.77 -30.11
N ARG A 5 -0.11 -45.50 -30.42
CA ARG A 5 0.70 -44.42 -29.80
C ARG A 5 -0.01 -43.06 -29.82
N GLY A 6 -0.90 -42.81 -30.80
CA GLY A 6 -1.68 -41.58 -30.92
C GLY A 6 -2.72 -41.37 -29.80
N VAL A 7 -3.29 -42.43 -29.22
CA VAL A 7 -4.28 -42.30 -28.13
C VAL A 7 -3.59 -41.97 -26.79
N ARG A 8 -2.37 -42.48 -26.57
CA ARG A 8 -1.58 -42.16 -25.37
C ARG A 8 -1.00 -40.75 -25.42
N THR A 9 -0.60 -40.24 -26.58
CA THR A 9 -0.19 -38.83 -26.71
C THR A 9 -1.38 -37.87 -26.61
N LEU A 10 -2.57 -38.22 -27.11
CA LEU A 10 -3.77 -37.39 -26.94
C LEU A 10 -4.23 -37.32 -25.48
N LEU A 11 -4.22 -38.44 -24.75
CA LEU A 11 -4.54 -38.48 -23.31
C LEU A 11 -3.48 -37.76 -22.46
N SER A 12 -2.19 -37.84 -22.83
CA SER A 12 -1.12 -37.05 -22.20
C SER A 12 -1.28 -35.56 -22.46
N LEU A 13 -1.70 -35.16 -23.68
CA LEU A 13 -1.93 -33.75 -24.00
C LEU A 13 -3.16 -33.20 -23.24
N ILE A 14 -4.22 -34.02 -23.07
CA ILE A 14 -5.41 -33.65 -22.29
C ILE A 14 -5.06 -33.53 -20.78
N PHE A 15 -4.12 -34.33 -20.27
CA PHE A 15 -3.64 -34.22 -18.88
C PHE A 15 -2.66 -33.05 -18.66
N PHE A 16 -1.91 -32.63 -19.68
CA PHE A 16 -1.07 -31.42 -19.64
C PHE A 16 -1.85 -30.12 -19.92
N LEU A 17 -3.02 -30.21 -20.57
CA LEU A 17 -3.95 -29.08 -20.77
C LEU A 17 -4.93 -28.91 -19.61
N SER A 18 -5.02 -29.87 -18.68
CA SER A 18 -5.77 -29.70 -17.43
C SER A 18 -4.90 -29.02 -16.37
N VAL A 19 -4.48 -27.77 -16.62
CA VAL A 19 -4.29 -26.86 -15.50
C VAL A 19 -5.69 -26.62 -14.96
N GLN A 20 -6.01 -27.20 -13.80
CA GLN A 20 -7.26 -26.90 -13.12
C GLN A 20 -7.23 -25.44 -12.65
N VAL A 21 -7.68 -24.54 -13.52
CA VAL A 21 -7.97 -23.17 -13.13
C VAL A 21 -9.27 -23.22 -12.34
N LEU A 22 -9.14 -23.17 -11.03
CA LEU A 22 -10.24 -22.99 -10.08
C LEU A 22 -10.70 -21.53 -10.20
N ALA A 23 -11.60 -21.26 -11.13
CA ALA A 23 -12.27 -19.98 -11.27
C ALA A 23 -13.78 -20.22 -11.35
N ILE A 24 -14.58 -19.29 -10.80
CA ILE A 24 -16.05 -19.29 -10.91
C ILE A 24 -16.49 -19.38 -12.38
N GLN A 25 -15.71 -18.79 -13.30
CA GLN A 25 -15.80 -18.93 -14.76
C GLN A 25 -14.42 -18.68 -15.42
N ALA A 26 -13.79 -19.72 -15.99
CA ALA A 26 -12.43 -19.63 -16.54
C ALA A 26 -12.25 -18.59 -17.67
N ASN A 27 -13.33 -18.25 -18.38
CA ASN A 27 -13.34 -17.23 -19.45
C ASN A 27 -13.32 -15.78 -18.93
N LEU A 28 -13.46 -15.55 -17.63
CA LEU A 28 -13.48 -14.22 -17.02
C LEU A 28 -12.18 -13.85 -16.28
N ALA A 29 -11.35 -14.84 -15.93
CA ALA A 29 -10.08 -14.60 -15.24
C ALA A 29 -9.14 -13.76 -16.12
N GLY A 30 -8.62 -12.67 -15.54
CA GLY A 30 -7.80 -11.67 -16.24
C GLY A 30 -8.59 -10.72 -17.17
N VAL A 31 -9.92 -10.84 -17.21
CA VAL A 31 -10.81 -9.93 -17.96
C VAL A 31 -11.55 -9.00 -17.00
N VAL A 32 -12.11 -9.57 -15.94
CA VAL A 32 -12.88 -8.81 -14.93
C VAL A 32 -12.01 -8.31 -13.79
N ASP A 33 -10.79 -8.79 -13.71
CA ASP A 33 -9.90 -8.62 -12.57
C ASP A 33 -8.45 -8.40 -12.98
N TRP A 34 -7.72 -7.71 -12.11
CA TRP A 34 -6.30 -7.46 -12.25
C TRP A 34 -5.61 -7.49 -10.88
N HIS A 35 -4.32 -7.80 -10.89
CA HIS A 35 -3.46 -7.84 -9.71
C HIS A 35 -2.17 -7.09 -10.03
N LYS A 36 -1.81 -6.13 -9.19
CA LYS A 36 -0.58 -5.34 -9.31
C LYS A 36 0.30 -5.58 -8.09
N PRO A 37 1.36 -6.40 -8.21
CA PRO A 37 2.27 -6.66 -7.12
C PRO A 37 3.27 -5.50 -6.91
N LEU A 38 3.39 -5.04 -5.67
CA LEU A 38 4.27 -3.94 -5.26
C LEU A 38 5.26 -4.39 -4.17
N ILE A 39 6.40 -3.73 -4.07
CA ILE A 39 7.38 -4.03 -3.01
C ILE A 39 7.29 -3.02 -1.85
N GLY A 40 6.66 -1.87 -2.10
CA GLY A 40 6.56 -0.77 -1.15
C GLY A 40 7.73 0.19 -1.27
N THR A 41 7.63 1.32 -0.57
CA THR A 41 8.62 2.40 -0.69
C THR A 41 9.98 1.93 -0.15
N PRO A 42 11.08 2.08 -0.92
CA PRO A 42 12.40 1.65 -0.47
C PRO A 42 12.83 2.31 0.83
N LEU A 43 13.46 1.52 1.70
CA LEU A 43 14.18 2.01 2.86
C LEU A 43 15.58 2.42 2.39
N LEU A 44 15.94 3.69 2.57
CA LEU A 44 17.17 4.26 2.00
C LEU A 44 18.38 4.07 2.92
N ASP A 45 18.17 4.03 4.23
CA ASP A 45 19.22 3.82 5.23
C ASP A 45 18.95 2.54 6.03
N PRO A 46 19.95 1.68 6.26
CA PRO A 46 21.36 1.81 5.85
C PRO A 46 21.64 1.30 4.43
N SER A 47 20.72 0.55 3.83
CA SER A 47 20.93 -0.16 2.57
C SER A 47 19.96 0.37 1.49
N PRO A 48 20.32 1.43 0.74
CA PRO A 48 19.51 1.90 -0.38
C PRO A 48 19.44 0.84 -1.48
N PRO A 49 18.53 0.97 -2.47
CA PRO A 49 18.51 0.05 -3.61
C PRO A 49 19.88 -0.05 -4.27
N SER A 50 20.30 -1.26 -4.67
CA SER A 50 21.60 -1.48 -5.33
C SER A 50 21.49 -2.51 -6.45
N PHE A 51 22.42 -2.42 -7.41
CA PHE A 51 22.51 -3.37 -8.50
C PHE A 51 23.33 -4.60 -8.11
N ILE A 52 22.89 -5.75 -8.58
CA ILE A 52 23.64 -7.00 -8.52
C ILE A 52 23.67 -7.65 -9.90
N ASP A 53 24.80 -8.29 -10.23
CA ASP A 53 24.93 -9.11 -11.42
C ASP A 53 24.54 -10.55 -11.08
N THR A 54 23.62 -11.14 -11.85
CA THR A 54 23.23 -12.54 -11.71
C THR A 54 23.41 -13.28 -13.03
N PRO A 55 23.50 -14.62 -13.04
CA PRO A 55 23.57 -15.39 -14.28
C PRO A 55 22.37 -15.18 -15.22
N GLN A 56 21.23 -14.69 -14.70
CA GLN A 56 20.02 -14.41 -15.48
C GLN A 56 19.91 -12.96 -15.95
N GLY A 57 20.92 -12.13 -15.68
CA GLY A 57 20.93 -10.70 -16.00
C GLY A 57 21.09 -9.81 -14.76
N LYS A 58 21.11 -8.50 -14.99
CA LYS A 58 21.24 -7.50 -13.93
C LYS A 58 19.94 -7.40 -13.13
N ARG A 59 20.07 -7.27 -11.82
CA ARG A 59 18.93 -7.11 -10.90
C ARG A 59 19.14 -5.95 -9.95
N VAL A 60 18.04 -5.45 -9.40
CA VAL A 60 18.02 -4.43 -8.34
C VAL A 60 17.51 -5.07 -7.07
N VAL A 61 18.29 -5.01 -5.99
CA VAL A 61 17.87 -5.46 -4.67
C VAL A 61 17.42 -4.24 -3.87
N ALA A 62 16.32 -4.36 -3.15
CA ALA A 62 15.84 -3.34 -2.24
C ALA A 62 15.18 -3.97 -1.02
N ILE A 63 15.34 -3.31 0.13
CA ILE A 63 14.48 -3.49 1.30
C ILE A 63 13.52 -2.30 1.38
N THR A 64 12.31 -2.52 1.91
CA THR A 64 11.25 -1.51 1.88
C THR A 64 10.64 -1.24 3.25
N ARG A 65 10.01 -0.07 3.40
CA ARG A 65 9.27 0.31 4.62
C ARG A 65 8.09 -0.61 4.91
N SER A 66 7.60 -1.34 3.91
CA SER A 66 6.54 -2.35 4.03
C SER A 66 7.07 -3.72 4.49
N ASN A 67 8.29 -3.77 5.03
CA ASN A 67 8.95 -4.98 5.53
C ASN A 67 9.18 -6.06 4.45
N VAL A 68 9.58 -5.63 3.25
CA VAL A 68 9.83 -6.53 2.11
C VAL A 68 11.31 -6.50 1.74
N LEU A 69 11.89 -7.69 1.52
CA LEU A 69 13.10 -7.86 0.72
C LEU A 69 12.69 -8.23 -0.70
N ALA A 70 13.09 -7.44 -1.69
CA ALA A 70 12.73 -7.66 -3.08
C ALA A 70 13.94 -7.64 -4.02
N CYS A 71 13.82 -8.42 -5.10
CA CYS A 71 14.74 -8.41 -6.21
C CYS A 71 13.96 -8.17 -7.50
N LEU A 72 14.30 -7.08 -8.20
CA LEU A 72 13.65 -6.65 -9.43
C LEU A 72 14.57 -6.91 -10.64
N SER A 73 13.99 -7.22 -11.80
CA SER A 73 14.72 -7.21 -13.06
C SER A 73 15.13 -5.78 -13.39
N ALA A 74 16.42 -5.55 -13.67
CA ALA A 74 16.89 -4.22 -14.09
C ALA A 74 16.34 -3.85 -15.49
N GLU A 75 16.01 -4.82 -16.33
CA GLU A 75 15.54 -4.58 -17.71
C GLU A 75 14.07 -4.16 -17.76
N SER A 76 13.20 -4.84 -17.01
CA SER A 76 11.74 -4.65 -17.08
C SER A 76 11.14 -3.98 -15.85
N GLY A 77 11.85 -3.96 -14.72
CA GLY A 77 11.29 -3.56 -13.42
C GLY A 77 10.30 -4.58 -12.85
N GLU A 78 10.13 -5.76 -13.46
CA GLU A 78 9.28 -6.80 -12.90
C GLU A 78 9.92 -7.43 -11.66
N ILE A 79 9.08 -7.90 -10.73
CA ILE A 79 9.54 -8.59 -9.53
C ILE A 79 10.02 -9.98 -9.93
N ALA A 80 11.32 -10.24 -9.79
CA ALA A 80 11.87 -11.59 -9.98
C ALA A 80 11.47 -12.49 -8.80
N TRP A 81 11.60 -11.97 -7.59
CA TRP A 81 11.09 -12.56 -6.36
C TRP A 81 11.05 -11.50 -5.25
N ARG A 82 10.25 -11.75 -4.21
CA ARG A 82 10.17 -10.92 -3.01
C ARG A 82 9.74 -11.75 -1.80
N HIS A 83 10.13 -11.31 -0.62
CA HIS A 83 9.72 -11.88 0.67
C HIS A 83 9.15 -10.77 1.54
N LEU A 84 7.89 -10.94 1.95
CA LEU A 84 7.25 -10.10 2.95
C LEU A 84 7.49 -10.75 4.32
N LEU A 85 8.14 -10.04 5.23
CA LEU A 85 8.39 -10.50 6.59
C LEU A 85 7.25 -10.12 7.53
N GLU A 86 7.17 -10.79 8.67
CA GLU A 86 6.17 -10.54 9.72
C GLU A 86 6.44 -9.19 10.43
N HIS A 87 5.40 -8.55 10.97
CA HIS A 87 5.52 -7.20 11.54
C HIS A 87 6.47 -7.10 12.75
N ASP A 88 6.68 -8.19 13.47
CA ASP A 88 7.58 -8.31 14.63
C ASP A 88 9.04 -8.61 14.23
N ASP A 89 9.30 -8.86 12.94
CA ASP A 89 10.62 -9.11 12.39
C ASP A 89 10.96 -8.07 11.29
N PRO A 90 11.18 -6.79 11.66
CA PRO A 90 11.44 -5.72 10.70
C PRO A 90 12.77 -5.91 9.96
N VAL A 91 12.80 -5.60 8.66
CA VAL A 91 14.04 -5.50 7.88
C VAL A 91 14.95 -4.42 8.46
N VAL A 92 16.24 -4.74 8.63
CA VAL A 92 17.25 -3.81 9.14
C VAL A 92 18.22 -3.42 8.05
N SER A 93 18.89 -4.39 7.42
CA SER A 93 19.85 -4.16 6.35
C SER A 93 19.94 -5.38 5.45
N TYR A 94 20.47 -5.19 4.24
CA TYR A 94 20.87 -6.29 3.36
C TYR A 94 22.30 -6.10 2.86
N HIS A 95 22.97 -7.22 2.60
CA HIS A 95 24.34 -7.28 2.12
C HIS A 95 24.43 -8.29 0.98
N ALA A 96 24.74 -7.82 -0.23
CA ALA A 96 24.86 -8.66 -1.42
C ALA A 96 26.31 -9.14 -1.62
N ASN A 97 26.48 -10.39 -2.01
CA ASN A 97 27.77 -10.96 -2.41
C ASN A 97 27.57 -12.03 -3.49
N LYS A 98 28.04 -11.73 -4.71
CA LYS A 98 27.92 -12.59 -5.89
C LYS A 98 26.48 -13.12 -6.05
N ASP A 99 26.29 -14.42 -5.85
CA ASP A 99 25.01 -15.12 -6.03
C ASP A 99 24.15 -15.20 -4.75
N THR A 100 24.53 -14.48 -3.69
CA THR A 100 23.85 -14.53 -2.39
C THR A 100 23.51 -13.15 -1.85
N ILE A 101 22.42 -13.07 -1.08
CA ILE A 101 21.98 -11.88 -0.37
C ILE A 101 21.75 -12.25 1.08
N LEU A 102 22.51 -11.65 1.99
CA LEU A 102 22.26 -11.74 3.42
C LEU A 102 21.27 -10.64 3.80
N LEU A 103 20.24 -11.01 4.54
CA LEU A 103 19.27 -10.11 5.16
C LEU A 103 19.43 -10.17 6.67
N LEU A 104 19.58 -9.01 7.29
CA LEU A 104 19.46 -8.84 8.73
C LEU A 104 18.08 -8.28 9.04
N SER A 105 17.36 -8.95 9.94
CA SER A 105 16.02 -8.56 10.37
C SER A 105 15.82 -8.76 11.86
N GLY A 106 14.73 -8.22 12.36
CA GLY A 106 14.35 -8.27 13.75
C GLY A 106 14.95 -7.10 14.53
N PRO A 107 14.42 -6.81 15.72
CA PRO A 107 14.94 -5.72 16.54
C PRO A 107 16.45 -5.93 16.79
N SER A 108 17.26 -4.93 16.46
CA SER A 108 18.74 -5.00 16.54
C SER A 108 19.41 -6.11 15.70
N ALA A 109 18.80 -6.55 14.60
CA ALA A 109 19.27 -7.67 13.77
C ALA A 109 19.39 -8.99 14.54
N THR A 110 18.32 -9.36 15.26
CA THR A 110 18.23 -10.65 15.98
C THR A 110 18.24 -11.86 15.04
N THR A 111 17.87 -11.70 13.78
CA THR A 111 17.76 -12.79 12.81
C THR A 111 18.60 -12.49 11.57
N ALA A 112 19.36 -13.49 11.12
CA ALA A 112 20.11 -13.46 9.87
C ALA A 112 19.56 -14.52 8.91
N ARG A 113 19.33 -14.13 7.65
CA ARG A 113 18.84 -15.01 6.58
C ARG A 113 19.69 -14.87 5.34
N LEU A 114 20.06 -15.99 4.73
CA LEU A 114 20.79 -15.99 3.47
C LEU A 114 19.90 -16.49 2.35
N PHE A 115 19.78 -15.70 1.29
CA PHE A 115 19.00 -16.02 0.10
C PHE A 115 19.89 -16.19 -1.11
N ASN A 116 19.49 -17.09 -2.01
CA ASN A 116 20.05 -17.13 -3.35
C ASN A 116 19.53 -15.95 -4.17
N SER A 117 20.43 -15.14 -4.74
CA SER A 117 20.07 -13.89 -5.43
C SER A 117 19.23 -14.11 -6.69
N THR A 118 19.39 -15.26 -7.34
CA THR A 118 18.71 -15.60 -8.60
C THR A 118 17.32 -16.17 -8.37
N THR A 119 17.17 -17.10 -7.44
CA THR A 119 15.89 -17.82 -7.20
C THR A 119 15.07 -17.24 -6.06
N GLY A 120 15.68 -16.46 -5.16
CA GLY A 120 15.04 -16.00 -3.94
C GLY A 120 14.83 -17.10 -2.91
N THR A 121 15.38 -18.30 -3.11
CA THR A 121 15.26 -19.39 -2.12
C THR A 121 16.10 -19.08 -0.89
N ALA A 122 15.53 -19.27 0.30
CA ALA A 122 16.29 -19.21 1.55
C ALA A 122 17.22 -20.42 1.62
N ILE A 123 18.52 -20.16 1.75
CA ILE A 123 19.55 -21.19 1.95
C ILE A 123 19.52 -21.63 3.42
N TRP A 124 19.48 -20.66 4.33
CA TRP A 124 19.33 -20.88 5.76
C TRP A 124 18.79 -19.63 6.47
N GLU A 125 18.29 -19.84 7.68
CA GLU A 125 17.84 -18.81 8.62
C GLU A 125 18.39 -19.13 10.01
N ARG A 126 18.88 -18.11 10.73
CA ARG A 126 19.44 -18.23 12.07
C ARG A 126 19.03 -17.07 12.96
N THR A 127 18.56 -17.42 14.16
CA THR A 127 18.36 -16.46 15.26
C THR A 127 19.68 -16.30 16.00
N LEU A 128 20.22 -15.08 16.02
CA LEU A 128 21.50 -14.71 16.63
C LEU A 128 21.37 -14.21 18.06
N LEU A 129 20.23 -13.57 18.39
CA LEU A 129 19.95 -13.01 19.71
C LEU A 129 18.54 -13.43 20.16
N SER A 130 18.37 -13.61 21.47
CA SER A 130 17.02 -13.79 22.04
C SER A 130 16.22 -12.50 21.88
N ALA A 131 14.92 -12.62 21.60
CA ALA A 131 14.01 -11.48 21.51
C ALA A 131 14.01 -10.62 22.80
N SER A 132 14.26 -11.24 23.96
CA SER A 132 14.34 -10.55 25.26
C SER A 132 15.58 -9.67 25.44
N SER A 133 16.65 -9.93 24.67
CA SER A 133 17.91 -9.16 24.71
C SER A 133 17.98 -8.07 23.63
N ALA A 134 16.96 -7.96 22.78
CA ALA A 134 16.92 -6.99 21.72
C ALA A 134 16.53 -5.60 22.25
N HIS A 135 17.27 -4.57 21.82
CA HIS A 135 17.01 -3.18 22.20
C HIS A 135 16.82 -2.32 20.96
N LEU A 136 15.72 -1.56 20.92
CA LEU A 136 15.49 -0.61 19.84
C LEU A 136 16.52 0.53 19.95
N THR A 137 17.42 0.61 18.97
CA THR A 137 18.33 1.74 18.81
C THR A 137 17.72 2.78 17.87
N ASN A 138 18.10 4.04 18.02
CA ASN A 138 17.81 5.08 17.03
C ASN A 138 19.15 5.62 16.49
N PRO A 139 19.49 5.39 15.21
CA PRO A 139 18.70 4.66 14.20
C PRO A 139 18.64 3.14 14.44
N VAL A 140 17.64 2.48 13.85
CA VAL A 140 17.32 1.03 14.07
C VAL A 140 18.46 0.09 13.65
N HIS A 141 19.32 0.53 12.73
CA HIS A 141 20.46 -0.24 12.23
C HIS A 141 21.76 0.02 13.00
N LEU A 142 21.77 0.91 14.00
CA LEU A 142 22.98 1.22 14.76
C LEU A 142 23.48 -0.03 15.49
N GLY A 143 24.75 -0.37 15.26
CA GLY A 143 25.35 -1.58 15.81
C GLY A 143 24.96 -2.86 15.08
N THR A 144 24.61 -2.74 13.80
CA THR A 144 24.42 -3.87 12.88
C THR A 144 25.29 -3.68 11.64
N ASP A 145 25.99 -4.73 11.21
CA ASP A 145 26.80 -4.76 10.00
C ASP A 145 27.09 -6.21 9.60
N ALA A 146 27.47 -6.43 8.35
CA ALA A 146 27.93 -7.74 7.89
C ALA A 146 29.02 -7.61 6.83
N PHE A 147 29.95 -8.58 6.84
CA PHE A 147 31.06 -8.63 5.90
C PHE A 147 31.36 -10.08 5.48
N PHE A 148 31.44 -10.32 4.18
CA PHE A 148 31.69 -11.65 3.61
C PHE A 148 33.18 -11.96 3.57
N THR A 149 33.54 -13.22 3.83
CA THR A 149 34.93 -13.70 3.82
C THR A 149 35.25 -14.41 2.49
N ALA A 150 36.52 -14.34 2.07
CA ALA A 150 37.03 -14.99 0.86
C ALA A 150 37.90 -16.22 1.20
N GLU A 151 37.46 -17.01 2.19
CA GLU A 151 38.12 -18.25 2.62
C GLU A 151 37.75 -19.45 1.73
N ASP A 152 38.48 -20.57 1.87
CA ASP A 152 38.15 -21.85 1.20
C ASP A 152 36.71 -22.30 1.53
N VAL A 153 36.30 -22.10 2.78
CA VAL A 153 34.90 -22.24 3.22
C VAL A 153 34.32 -20.84 3.37
N PRO A 154 33.53 -20.36 2.41
CA PRO A 154 33.06 -18.99 2.42
C PRO A 154 32.09 -18.78 3.59
N SER A 155 32.35 -17.73 4.36
CA SER A 155 31.62 -17.39 5.58
C SER A 155 31.19 -15.92 5.56
N VAL A 156 30.35 -15.55 6.50
CA VAL A 156 29.96 -14.16 6.75
C VAL A 156 30.10 -13.84 8.23
N ILE A 157 30.70 -12.70 8.51
CA ILE A 157 30.76 -12.15 9.86
C ILE A 157 29.59 -11.19 10.03
N VAL A 158 28.78 -11.41 11.05
CA VAL A 158 27.59 -10.61 11.36
C VAL A 158 27.75 -9.95 12.72
N LEU A 159 27.48 -8.65 12.77
CA LEU A 159 27.34 -7.87 13.99
C LEU A 159 25.85 -7.68 14.28
N SER A 160 25.43 -8.12 15.47
CA SER A 160 24.06 -8.00 15.96
C SER A 160 24.02 -7.32 17.33
N GLY A 161 23.02 -6.47 17.54
CA GLY A 161 22.78 -5.80 18.82
C GLY A 161 23.91 -4.90 19.31
N GLY A 162 24.84 -4.49 18.44
CA GLY A 162 26.02 -3.69 18.80
C GLY A 162 26.97 -4.36 19.80
N ARG A 163 26.83 -5.67 20.00
CA ARG A 163 27.57 -6.40 21.05
C ARG A 163 28.04 -7.78 20.62
N ARG A 164 27.27 -8.49 19.81
CA ARG A 164 27.57 -9.87 19.41
C ARG A 164 28.11 -9.91 17.99
N VAL A 165 29.27 -10.52 17.81
CA VAL A 165 29.88 -10.79 16.50
C VAL A 165 29.90 -12.30 16.29
N SER A 166 29.34 -12.76 15.18
CA SER A 166 29.19 -14.19 14.88
C SER A 166 29.76 -14.52 13.50
N LYS A 167 30.48 -15.63 13.35
CA LYS A 167 30.92 -16.17 12.07
C LYS A 167 29.98 -17.30 11.65
N LEU A 168 29.32 -17.12 10.51
CA LEU A 168 28.36 -18.06 9.95
C LEU A 168 28.86 -18.58 8.60
N ARG A 169 28.82 -19.89 8.38
CA ARG A 169 29.13 -20.46 7.05
C ARG A 169 28.04 -20.16 6.05
N LEU A 170 28.40 -19.83 4.80
CA LEU A 170 27.41 -19.52 3.78
C LEU A 170 26.57 -20.74 3.35
N SER A 171 27.10 -21.96 3.48
CA SER A 171 26.43 -23.18 3.01
C SER A 171 25.21 -23.61 3.83
N ASP A 172 25.27 -23.49 5.16
CA ASP A 172 24.29 -24.07 6.11
C ASP A 172 23.97 -23.15 7.29
N GLY A 173 24.61 -21.98 7.35
CA GLY A 173 24.47 -21.02 8.44
C GLY A 173 24.98 -21.58 9.76
N PHE A 174 25.87 -22.58 9.75
CA PHE A 174 26.48 -23.08 10.98
C PHE A 174 27.33 -21.96 11.61
N GLU A 175 27.13 -21.72 12.90
CA GLU A 175 27.92 -20.76 13.68
C GLU A 175 29.24 -21.43 14.06
N ASP A 176 30.34 -21.00 13.40
CA ASP A 176 31.68 -21.50 13.72
C ASP A 176 32.16 -20.99 15.07
N TRP A 177 31.89 -19.71 15.34
CA TRP A 177 32.11 -19.08 16.63
C TRP A 177 31.22 -17.84 16.76
N ALA A 178 30.96 -17.46 18.01
CA ALA A 178 30.41 -16.16 18.37
C ALA A 178 31.20 -15.56 19.54
N MET A 179 31.30 -14.24 19.53
CA MET A 179 31.94 -13.45 20.57
C MET A 179 30.98 -12.34 20.98
N GLU A 180 30.84 -12.15 22.29
CA GLU A 180 30.11 -11.01 22.85
C GLU A 180 31.11 -10.04 23.48
N ALA A 181 30.87 -8.74 23.29
CA ALA A 181 31.73 -7.68 23.77
C ALA A 181 32.08 -7.86 25.27
N PRO A 182 33.36 -8.01 25.63
CA PRO A 182 33.79 -8.19 27.01
C PRO A 182 33.63 -6.88 27.80
N GLY A 183 32.80 -6.90 28.85
CA GLY A 183 32.65 -5.76 29.77
C GLY A 183 31.33 -5.74 30.52
N VAL A 184 31.40 -5.47 31.83
CA VAL A 184 30.25 -5.17 32.69
C VAL A 184 29.97 -3.66 32.59
N GLY A 185 29.11 -3.27 31.65
CA GLY A 185 28.65 -1.88 31.46
C GLY A 185 28.25 -1.55 30.02
N ASP A 186 27.29 -0.63 29.86
CA ASP A 186 26.70 -0.19 28.57
C ASP A 186 27.54 0.85 27.81
N ASN A 187 28.85 0.96 28.09
CA ASN A 187 29.66 2.08 27.60
C ASN A 187 30.35 1.84 26.26
N ILE A 188 30.43 0.60 25.76
CA ILE A 188 31.04 0.26 24.46
C ILE A 188 29.98 -0.31 23.54
N LEU A 189 29.84 0.27 22.34
CA LEU A 189 28.94 -0.16 21.29
C LEU A 189 29.74 -0.49 20.03
N PHE A 190 29.73 -1.75 19.60
CA PHE A 190 30.28 -2.13 18.30
C PHE A 190 29.43 -1.52 17.20
N LYS A 191 30.08 -0.88 16.23
CA LYS A 191 29.43 -0.10 15.18
C LYS A 191 29.56 -0.75 13.80
N GLN A 192 30.77 -1.17 13.43
CA GLN A 192 31.08 -1.66 12.07
C GLN A 192 32.13 -2.76 12.10
N LEU A 193 32.11 -3.61 11.08
CA LEU A 193 33.02 -4.74 10.87
C LEU A 193 33.78 -4.57 9.55
N HIS A 194 35.03 -5.01 9.50
CA HIS A 194 35.76 -5.14 8.24
C HIS A 194 36.69 -6.35 8.33
N VAL A 195 36.62 -7.24 7.34
CA VAL A 195 37.50 -8.42 7.28
C VAL A 195 38.58 -8.16 6.24
N SER A 196 39.83 -8.33 6.66
CA SER A 196 41.00 -8.23 5.79
C SER A 196 41.90 -9.43 6.06
N ASP A 197 42.16 -10.26 5.04
CA ASP A 197 42.90 -11.52 5.17
C ASP A 197 42.38 -12.41 6.32
N GLN A 198 43.19 -12.70 7.34
CA GLN A 198 42.82 -13.51 8.51
C GLN A 198 42.37 -12.67 9.73
N ALA A 199 42.20 -11.35 9.58
CA ALA A 199 41.86 -10.44 10.66
C ALA A 199 40.44 -9.87 10.51
N VAL A 200 39.66 -9.94 11.60
CA VAL A 200 38.35 -9.29 11.71
C VAL A 200 38.50 -8.03 12.56
N HIS A 201 38.44 -6.88 11.92
CA HIS A 201 38.53 -5.59 12.60
C HIS A 201 37.14 -5.07 12.95
N ILE A 202 36.99 -4.63 14.19
CA ILE A 202 35.75 -4.11 14.75
C ILE A 202 36.00 -2.68 15.18
N LEU A 203 35.17 -1.76 14.69
CA LEU A 203 35.14 -0.38 15.17
C LEU A 203 34.01 -0.24 16.19
N ALA A 204 34.36 0.24 17.37
CA ALA A 204 33.46 0.50 18.47
C ALA A 204 33.44 1.98 18.84
N VAL A 205 32.30 2.46 19.31
CA VAL A 205 32.14 3.78 19.91
C VAL A 205 32.05 3.60 21.42
N THR A 206 32.87 4.33 22.15
CA THR A 206 32.90 4.29 23.62
C THR A 206 32.46 5.63 24.19
N ASN A 207 31.50 5.59 25.11
CA ASN A 207 30.98 6.79 25.75
C ASN A 207 31.93 7.23 26.88
N SER A 208 32.43 8.46 26.81
CA SER A 208 33.22 9.08 27.89
C SER A 208 32.45 10.25 28.51
N PHE A 209 32.86 10.72 29.69
CA PHE A 209 32.15 11.78 30.44
C PHE A 209 31.94 13.09 29.66
N THR A 210 32.71 13.35 28.60
CA THR A 210 32.69 14.62 27.86
C THR A 210 32.54 14.48 26.34
N SER A 211 32.75 13.30 25.76
CA SER A 211 32.67 13.07 24.30
C SER A 211 32.62 11.58 23.93
N LEU A 212 32.24 11.26 22.69
CA LEU A 212 32.38 9.91 22.15
C LEU A 212 33.83 9.68 21.69
N THR A 213 34.41 8.55 22.07
CA THR A 213 35.75 8.11 21.65
C THR A 213 35.63 6.85 20.79
N LEU A 214 36.64 6.62 19.95
CA LEU A 214 36.70 5.42 19.10
C LEU A 214 37.59 4.37 19.76
N THR A 215 37.13 3.12 19.72
CA THR A 215 37.89 1.97 20.21
C THR A 215 37.88 0.91 19.12
N THR A 216 39.01 0.26 18.89
CA THR A 216 39.12 -0.83 17.92
C THR A 216 39.48 -2.14 18.59
N LEU A 217 38.92 -3.23 18.06
CA LEU A 217 39.25 -4.59 18.45
C LEU A 217 39.54 -5.39 17.18
N THR A 218 40.60 -6.19 17.18
CA THR A 218 40.93 -7.07 16.05
C THR A 218 40.91 -8.51 16.54
N LEU A 219 40.13 -9.35 15.86
CA LEU A 219 40.01 -10.77 16.16
C LEU A 219 40.67 -11.62 15.09
N ASP A 220 41.12 -12.79 15.49
CA ASP A 220 41.48 -13.87 14.58
C ASP A 220 40.22 -14.45 13.92
N LEU A 221 40.24 -14.56 12.59
CA LEU A 221 39.10 -15.01 11.79
C LEU A 221 38.69 -16.47 12.07
N LEU A 222 39.61 -17.31 12.51
CA LEU A 222 39.36 -18.74 12.76
C LEU A 222 38.91 -19.03 14.18
N THR A 223 39.49 -18.34 15.17
CA THR A 223 39.35 -18.70 16.60
C THR A 223 38.56 -17.71 17.45
N SER A 224 38.17 -16.55 16.91
CA SER A 224 37.53 -15.41 17.63
C SER A 224 38.38 -14.76 18.72
N GLN A 225 39.62 -15.21 18.91
CA GLN A 225 40.51 -14.67 19.93
C GLN A 225 40.97 -13.26 19.54
N PRO A 226 40.97 -12.30 20.49
CA PRO A 226 41.53 -10.98 20.23
C PRO A 226 43.04 -11.11 19.97
N LEU A 227 43.50 -10.52 18.88
CA LEU A 227 44.93 -10.48 18.53
C LEU A 227 45.71 -9.46 19.38
N ASP A 228 45.00 -8.47 19.92
CA ASP A 228 45.51 -7.43 20.84
C ASP A 228 44.37 -6.95 21.75
N ASP A 229 44.71 -6.23 22.81
CA ASP A 229 43.75 -5.58 23.70
C ASP A 229 42.96 -4.48 22.96
N PHE A 230 41.88 -3.99 23.59
CA PHE A 230 41.14 -2.86 23.04
C PHE A 230 42.04 -1.63 22.90
N ALA A 231 42.22 -1.20 21.65
CA ALA A 231 43.01 -0.02 21.37
C ALA A 231 42.11 1.21 21.26
N GLN A 232 42.35 2.22 22.10
CA GLN A 232 41.62 3.48 22.07
C GLN A 232 42.27 4.46 21.08
N ILE A 233 41.44 5.06 20.24
CA ILE A 233 41.80 6.16 19.36
C ILE A 233 41.28 7.45 20.02
N PRO A 234 42.16 8.30 20.57
CA PRO A 234 41.73 9.56 21.18
C PRO A 234 41.18 10.47 20.09
N CYS A 235 39.88 10.75 20.15
CA CYS A 235 39.17 11.64 19.24
C CYS A 235 37.99 12.31 19.95
N LEU A 236 37.61 13.50 19.48
CA LEU A 236 36.35 14.14 19.84
C LEU A 236 35.30 13.88 18.75
N LEU A 237 34.49 12.84 18.91
CA LEU A 237 33.46 12.48 17.92
C LEU A 237 32.10 13.10 18.28
N GLU A 238 31.50 13.82 17.35
CA GLU A 238 30.17 14.45 17.53
C GLU A 238 29.02 13.43 17.39
N ALA A 239 29.11 12.54 16.39
CA ALA A 239 28.10 11.53 16.11
C ALA A 239 28.76 10.21 15.69
N PRO A 240 28.21 9.03 16.06
CA PRO A 240 28.76 7.73 15.68
C PRO A 240 29.01 7.57 14.18
N GLU A 241 28.12 8.10 13.33
CA GLU A 241 28.19 8.05 11.86
C GLU A 241 29.44 8.71 11.25
N ASN A 242 30.05 9.67 11.95
CA ASN A 242 31.21 10.45 11.45
C ASN A 242 32.53 9.66 11.43
N ALA A 243 32.55 8.42 11.91
CA ALA A 243 33.71 7.53 11.88
C ALA A 243 33.42 6.26 11.08
N MET A 244 34.36 5.76 10.29
CA MET A 244 34.16 4.54 9.50
C MET A 244 35.41 3.68 9.39
N LEU A 245 35.17 2.39 9.24
CA LEU A 245 36.21 1.38 9.00
C LEU A 245 36.30 1.08 7.49
N VAL A 246 37.49 1.23 6.93
CA VAL A 246 37.74 1.29 5.48
C VAL A 246 38.90 0.37 5.09
N GLY A 247 38.85 -0.17 3.87
CA GLY A 247 39.90 -1.06 3.35
C GLY A 247 41.25 -0.37 3.18
N SER A 248 42.33 -1.16 3.24
CA SER A 248 43.71 -0.74 2.97
C SER A 248 44.34 -1.63 1.90
N ASP A 249 45.34 -1.11 1.17
CA ASP A 249 46.13 -1.90 0.20
C ASP A 249 47.07 -2.91 0.88
N ILE A 250 47.32 -2.75 2.19
CA ILE A 250 48.16 -3.68 2.95
C ILE A 250 47.27 -4.84 3.45
N PRO A 251 47.54 -6.09 3.05
CA PRO A 251 46.76 -7.25 3.48
C PRO A 251 46.71 -7.37 5.00
N GLY A 252 45.55 -7.80 5.51
CA GLY A 252 45.33 -7.96 6.94
C GLY A 252 45.13 -6.65 7.70
N SER A 253 45.13 -5.50 7.04
CA SER A 253 45.04 -4.20 7.71
C SER A 253 43.90 -3.34 7.20
N VAL A 254 43.49 -2.37 8.02
CA VAL A 254 42.38 -1.45 7.72
C VAL A 254 42.72 -0.03 8.15
N ARG A 255 41.88 0.91 7.71
CA ARG A 255 41.97 2.32 8.08
C ARG A 255 40.72 2.72 8.85
N VAL A 256 40.91 3.50 9.91
CA VAL A 256 39.82 4.21 10.57
C VAL A 256 39.88 5.65 10.09
N VAL A 257 38.78 6.12 9.50
CA VAL A 257 38.64 7.50 9.01
C VAL A 257 37.51 8.16 9.79
N TRP A 258 37.75 9.34 10.36
CA TRP A 258 36.70 10.09 11.06
C TRP A 258 36.80 11.58 10.84
N LEU A 259 35.68 12.27 11.09
CA LEU A 259 35.61 13.72 11.10
C LEU A 259 35.74 14.25 12.53
N GLU A 260 36.66 15.19 12.74
CA GLU A 260 36.88 15.85 14.02
C GLU A 260 37.11 17.35 13.82
N VAL A 261 36.19 18.18 14.34
CA VAL A 261 36.22 19.65 14.20
C VAL A 261 36.42 20.07 12.73
N GLY A 262 35.66 19.42 11.84
CA GLY A 262 35.69 19.63 10.40
C GLY A 262 36.95 19.14 9.68
N ARG A 263 37.87 18.43 10.33
CA ARG A 263 39.04 17.81 9.68
C ARG A 263 38.86 16.32 9.55
N ILE A 264 39.18 15.77 8.39
CA ILE A 264 39.20 14.33 8.17
C ILE A 264 40.52 13.81 8.72
N LYS A 265 40.44 12.89 9.68
CA LYS A 265 41.60 12.20 10.25
C LYS A 265 41.59 10.74 9.83
N VAL A 266 42.78 10.18 9.66
CA VAL A 266 42.97 8.78 9.30
C VAL A 266 44.00 8.14 10.20
N THR A 267 43.70 6.92 10.64
CA THR A 267 44.58 6.08 11.44
C THR A 267 44.70 4.70 10.84
N TYR A 268 45.89 4.13 10.97
CA TYR A 268 46.20 2.77 10.56
C TYR A 268 45.85 1.78 11.65
N ILE A 269 45.22 0.66 11.29
CA ILE A 269 45.10 -0.51 12.16
C ILE A 269 45.86 -1.65 11.48
N GLY A 270 46.93 -2.10 12.13
CA GLY A 270 47.75 -3.20 11.61
C GLY A 270 47.09 -4.58 11.75
N PRO A 271 47.64 -5.62 11.12
CA PRO A 271 47.08 -6.97 11.19
C PRO A 271 47.00 -7.57 12.58
N GLY A 272 47.93 -7.18 13.46
CA GLY A 272 47.90 -7.57 14.86
C GLY A 272 46.99 -6.72 15.74
N GLY A 273 46.25 -5.74 15.22
CA GLY A 273 45.36 -4.87 15.99
C GLY A 273 45.97 -3.59 16.57
N TYR A 274 47.29 -3.39 16.43
CA TYR A 274 47.94 -2.17 16.89
C TYR A 274 47.50 -0.93 16.08
N VAL A 275 47.36 0.18 16.80
CA VAL A 275 46.95 1.48 16.24
C VAL A 275 48.20 2.28 15.87
N GLY A 276 48.30 2.69 14.61
CA GLY A 276 49.37 3.56 14.12
C GLY A 276 49.14 5.04 14.45
N ASN A 277 50.06 5.90 14.02
CA ASN A 277 49.92 7.34 14.23
C ASN A 277 48.72 7.92 13.47
N THR A 278 47.91 8.73 14.16
CA THR A 278 46.87 9.55 13.55
C THR A 278 47.46 10.61 12.64
N LYS A 279 46.93 10.71 11.42
CA LYS A 279 47.29 11.76 10.45
C LYS A 279 46.06 12.57 10.09
N ASP A 280 46.22 13.88 10.01
CA ASP A 280 45.24 14.76 9.36
C ASP A 280 45.32 14.53 7.85
N LEU A 281 44.19 14.21 7.24
CA LEU A 281 44.06 14.01 5.80
C LEU A 281 43.90 15.40 5.15
N LEU A 282 44.99 15.91 4.56
CA LEU A 282 45.15 17.27 4.01
C LEU A 282 45.36 18.38 5.08
N PRO A 283 46.45 18.33 5.88
CA PRO A 283 46.67 19.27 6.99
C PRO A 283 46.91 20.72 6.55
N THR A 284 47.32 20.94 5.30
CA THR A 284 47.74 22.25 4.77
C THR A 284 46.67 22.98 3.95
N SER A 285 45.51 22.36 3.67
CA SER A 285 44.53 22.94 2.75
C SER A 285 43.57 23.96 3.37
N GLY A 286 43.50 24.06 4.71
CA GLY A 286 42.61 25.00 5.42
C GLY A 286 41.10 24.81 5.17
N ARG A 287 40.70 23.70 4.52
CA ARG A 287 39.31 23.36 4.20
C ARG A 287 38.73 22.51 5.32
N TYR A 288 37.53 22.87 5.75
CA TYR A 288 36.73 22.09 6.70
C TYR A 288 35.68 21.28 5.95
N TYR A 289 35.41 20.08 6.45
CA TYR A 289 34.46 19.12 5.92
C TYR A 289 33.29 18.94 6.89
N ASP A 290 32.10 18.71 6.34
CA ASP A 290 30.89 18.44 7.12
C ASP A 290 30.57 16.95 7.17
N LYS A 291 30.90 16.20 6.10
CA LYS A 291 30.51 14.79 6.00
C LYS A 291 31.51 13.97 5.17
N ILE A 292 31.66 12.70 5.54
CA ILE A 292 32.35 11.67 4.76
C ILE A 292 31.30 10.71 4.21
N VAL A 293 31.28 10.50 2.91
CA VAL A 293 30.30 9.65 2.22
C VAL A 293 31.03 8.47 1.59
N ALA A 294 30.73 7.26 2.08
CA ALA A 294 31.32 6.02 1.56
C ALA A 294 30.55 5.47 0.34
N ALA A 295 29.29 5.86 0.14
CA ALA A 295 28.43 5.51 -1.00
C ALA A 295 28.33 4.00 -1.35
N GLY A 296 28.68 3.09 -0.42
CA GLY A 296 28.69 1.64 -0.63
C GLY A 296 30.06 1.03 -0.93
N THR A 297 31.12 1.83 -1.04
CA THR A 297 32.48 1.40 -1.42
C THR A 297 33.48 1.43 -0.26
N ARG A 298 33.03 1.25 0.99
CA ARG A 298 33.92 1.22 2.18
C ARG A 298 35.05 0.19 2.06
N ALA A 299 34.82 -0.91 1.36
CA ALA A 299 35.80 -1.96 1.14
C ALA A 299 36.96 -1.52 0.23
N SER A 300 36.74 -0.55 -0.66
CA SER A 300 37.71 -0.18 -1.69
C SER A 300 38.71 0.89 -1.25
N GLY A 301 38.48 1.60 -0.14
CA GLY A 301 39.34 2.70 0.28
C GLY A 301 39.17 4.02 -0.48
N LEU A 302 38.24 4.10 -1.44
CA LEU A 302 37.88 5.33 -2.13
C LEU A 302 36.58 5.92 -1.54
N LEU A 303 36.65 7.17 -1.10
CA LEU A 303 35.58 7.87 -0.37
C LEU A 303 35.34 9.27 -0.95
N LEU A 304 34.19 9.86 -0.61
CA LEU A 304 33.89 11.26 -0.90
C LEU A 304 33.92 12.09 0.39
N GLY A 305 34.65 13.21 0.39
CA GLY A 305 34.63 14.21 1.45
C GLY A 305 33.85 15.45 1.02
N MET A 306 32.83 15.83 1.77
CA MET A 306 32.00 17.02 1.52
C MET A 306 32.49 18.19 2.37
N ALA A 307 32.97 19.26 1.73
CA ALA A 307 33.45 20.48 2.38
C ALA A 307 32.28 21.37 2.88
N GLN A 308 32.56 22.29 3.81
CA GLN A 308 31.62 23.29 4.39
C GLN A 308 30.97 24.28 3.40
N GLY A 309 31.23 24.12 2.11
CA GLY A 309 30.58 24.87 1.03
C GLY A 309 30.06 23.97 -0.08
N GLY A 310 29.77 22.70 0.22
CA GLY A 310 29.22 21.70 -0.71
C GLY A 310 30.22 21.08 -1.68
N GLU A 311 31.47 21.54 -1.71
CA GLU A 311 32.50 21.04 -2.62
C GLU A 311 32.89 19.60 -2.25
N ILE A 312 32.77 18.68 -3.21
CA ILE A 312 33.13 17.28 -3.03
C ILE A 312 34.56 17.02 -3.48
N THR A 313 35.28 16.31 -2.64
CA THR A 313 36.63 15.84 -2.91
C THR A 313 36.65 14.31 -2.91
N VAL A 314 37.24 13.71 -3.94
CA VAL A 314 37.49 12.26 -3.99
C VAL A 314 38.77 11.95 -3.21
N LEU A 315 38.66 11.08 -2.22
CA LEU A 315 39.71 10.74 -1.27
C LEU A 315 40.10 9.27 -1.45
N ASP A 316 41.41 9.02 -1.46
CA ASP A 316 42.00 7.69 -1.46
C ASP A 316 42.73 7.46 -0.14
N VAL A 317 42.14 6.63 0.73
CA VAL A 317 42.63 6.43 2.10
C VAL A 317 43.52 5.21 2.27
N ARG A 318 43.75 4.42 1.20
CA ARG A 318 44.39 3.10 1.29
C ARG A 318 45.82 3.14 1.82
N GLU A 319 46.66 4.04 1.28
CA GLU A 319 48.07 4.24 1.62
C GLU A 319 48.35 5.48 2.51
N GLY A 320 47.34 5.95 3.26
CA GLY A 320 47.52 7.03 4.24
C GLY A 320 46.82 8.35 3.93
N GLY A 321 45.92 8.37 2.94
CA GLY A 321 45.04 9.51 2.70
C GLY A 321 45.62 10.54 1.73
N ARG A 322 45.30 10.41 0.44
CA ARG A 322 45.59 11.42 -0.58
C ARG A 322 44.30 11.93 -1.22
N ARG A 323 44.33 13.19 -1.65
CA ARG A 323 43.29 13.74 -2.52
C ARG A 323 43.55 13.29 -3.95
N VAL A 324 42.57 12.62 -4.55
CA VAL A 324 42.62 12.21 -5.97
C VAL A 324 42.24 13.40 -6.84
N THR A 325 41.04 13.96 -6.63
CA THR A 325 40.57 15.14 -7.35
C THR A 325 39.51 15.90 -6.55
N VAL A 326 39.24 17.13 -6.99
CA VAL A 326 38.05 17.90 -6.60
C VAL A 326 37.02 17.73 -7.71
N TRP A 327 35.79 17.38 -7.35
CA TRP A 327 34.71 17.29 -8.32
C TRP A 327 34.15 18.70 -8.58
N GLU A 328 34.46 19.25 -9.76
CA GLU A 328 34.07 20.61 -10.13
C GLU A 328 32.54 20.81 -10.14
N GLY A 329 32.07 22.02 -9.82
CA GLY A 329 30.63 22.35 -9.84
C GLY A 329 29.79 21.75 -8.70
N THR A 330 30.43 21.13 -7.70
CA THR A 330 29.76 20.53 -6.54
C THR A 330 29.39 21.50 -5.44
N GLY A 331 30.07 22.65 -5.34
CA GLY A 331 29.81 23.65 -4.31
C GLY A 331 28.34 24.11 -4.22
N ASP A 332 27.90 24.55 -3.04
CA ASP A 332 26.52 24.94 -2.79
C ASP A 332 26.19 26.21 -3.59
N VAL A 333 25.19 26.08 -4.46
CA VAL A 333 24.70 27.16 -5.31
C VAL A 333 23.18 27.15 -5.21
N ALA A 334 22.57 28.32 -5.02
CA ALA A 334 21.12 28.45 -4.85
C ALA A 334 20.30 27.94 -6.06
N ASP A 335 20.93 27.81 -7.24
CA ASP A 335 20.28 27.43 -8.49
C ASP A 335 20.13 25.90 -8.69
N LYS A 336 20.48 25.07 -7.69
CA LYS A 336 20.35 23.61 -7.75
C LYS A 336 19.82 22.99 -6.45
N SER A 337 19.22 21.81 -6.55
CA SER A 337 18.85 20.99 -5.40
C SER A 337 20.10 20.38 -4.72
N PRO A 338 19.97 19.85 -3.48
CA PRO A 338 20.98 18.97 -2.91
C PRO A 338 21.36 17.85 -3.89
N SER A 339 22.64 17.53 -3.94
CA SER A 339 23.17 16.49 -4.83
C SER A 339 23.11 15.12 -4.14
N VAL A 340 22.61 14.13 -4.86
CA VAL A 340 22.58 12.73 -4.43
C VAL A 340 23.80 12.02 -5.02
N TYR A 341 24.56 11.33 -4.15
CA TYR A 341 25.78 10.62 -4.53
C TYR A 341 25.60 9.12 -4.40
N SER A 342 26.18 8.37 -5.32
CA SER A 342 26.17 6.91 -5.33
C SER A 342 27.49 6.37 -5.86
N SER A 343 27.84 5.13 -5.51
CA SER A 343 29.00 4.47 -6.08
C SER A 343 28.77 3.00 -6.36
N ALA A 344 29.53 2.47 -7.32
CA ALA A 344 29.61 1.05 -7.62
C ALA A 344 31.07 0.63 -7.79
N LEU A 345 31.40 -0.53 -7.21
CA LEU A 345 32.70 -1.16 -7.38
C LEU A 345 32.80 -1.78 -8.77
N THR A 346 33.96 -1.64 -9.41
CA THR A 346 34.33 -2.32 -10.66
C THR A 346 35.62 -3.11 -10.44
N GLU A 347 35.99 -3.99 -11.36
CA GLU A 347 37.23 -4.78 -11.24
C GLU A 347 38.50 -3.92 -11.10
N THR A 348 38.50 -2.73 -11.70
CA THR A 348 39.69 -1.87 -11.82
C THR A 348 39.58 -0.55 -11.05
N GLY A 349 38.49 -0.33 -10.29
CA GLY A 349 38.27 0.93 -9.60
C GLY A 349 36.84 1.14 -9.10
N VAL A 350 36.45 2.40 -8.90
CA VAL A 350 35.10 2.79 -8.43
C VAL A 350 34.48 3.80 -9.39
N VAL A 351 33.20 3.60 -9.70
CA VAL A 351 32.38 4.60 -10.39
C VAL A 351 31.57 5.35 -9.35
N PHE A 352 31.74 6.66 -9.28
CA PHE A 352 30.89 7.57 -8.55
C PHE A 352 29.88 8.20 -9.49
N SER A 353 28.65 8.41 -9.03
CA SER A 353 27.65 9.20 -9.73
C SER A 353 27.06 10.24 -8.80
N ARG A 354 26.80 11.41 -9.37
CA ARG A 354 26.19 12.57 -8.75
C ARG A 354 24.97 12.96 -9.56
N MET A 355 23.89 13.26 -8.86
CA MET A 355 22.63 13.67 -9.48
C MET A 355 22.03 14.86 -8.75
N TYR A 356 21.54 15.86 -9.48
CA TYR A 356 20.84 17.00 -8.89
C TYR A 356 19.87 17.65 -9.89
N TRP A 357 18.88 18.38 -9.37
CA TRP A 357 17.95 19.18 -10.16
C TRP A 357 18.47 20.60 -10.32
N SER A 358 18.44 21.15 -11.54
CA SER A 358 18.76 22.56 -11.79
C SER A 358 17.48 23.37 -11.90
N PHE A 359 17.25 24.28 -10.93
CA PHE A 359 16.07 25.15 -10.90
C PHE A 359 16.05 26.14 -12.06
N LYS A 360 17.24 26.62 -12.48
CA LYS A 360 17.38 27.58 -13.58
C LYS A 360 16.94 27.03 -14.94
N ASN A 361 17.29 25.77 -15.20
CA ASN A 361 17.12 25.15 -16.51
C ASN A 361 15.97 24.13 -16.54
N SER A 362 15.39 23.77 -15.39
CA SER A 362 14.29 22.80 -15.27
C SER A 362 14.61 21.42 -15.86
N TRP A 363 15.79 20.90 -15.55
CA TRP A 363 16.26 19.57 -15.95
C TRP A 363 17.10 18.95 -14.83
N SER A 364 17.15 17.62 -14.79
CA SER A 364 18.03 16.90 -13.90
C SER A 364 19.37 16.66 -14.58
N VAL A 365 20.45 16.91 -13.85
CA VAL A 365 21.82 16.71 -14.30
C VAL A 365 22.37 15.48 -13.61
N ILE A 366 22.97 14.59 -14.39
CA ILE A 366 23.70 13.43 -13.91
C ILE A 366 25.15 13.56 -14.35
N GLU A 367 26.05 13.48 -13.39
CA GLU A 367 27.49 13.41 -13.60
C GLU A 367 27.98 12.05 -13.10
N ALA A 368 28.90 11.45 -13.83
CA ALA A 368 29.54 10.21 -13.43
C ALA A 368 31.05 10.34 -13.56
N MET A 369 31.76 9.75 -12.60
CA MET A 369 33.21 9.78 -12.51
C MET A 369 33.71 8.36 -12.23
N SER A 370 34.45 7.79 -13.18
CA SER A 370 35.15 6.53 -12.99
C SER A 370 36.57 6.81 -12.53
N VAL A 371 36.96 6.22 -11.40
CA VAL A 371 38.29 6.40 -10.78
C VAL A 371 38.97 5.03 -10.70
N SER A 372 40.11 4.88 -11.39
CA SER A 372 40.90 3.65 -11.33
C SER A 372 41.62 3.53 -9.98
N PHE A 373 41.99 2.31 -9.59
CA PHE A 373 42.82 2.09 -8.40
C PHE A 373 44.22 2.71 -8.51
N GLU A 374 44.69 3.02 -9.72
CA GLU A 374 45.95 3.72 -9.97
C GLU A 374 45.80 5.25 -9.79
N GLY A 375 44.57 5.76 -9.90
CA GLY A 375 44.22 7.18 -9.71
C GLY A 375 43.84 7.91 -10.99
N ASP A 376 43.65 7.21 -12.10
CA ASP A 376 43.17 7.78 -13.36
C ASP A 376 41.67 8.07 -13.29
N ILE A 377 41.22 9.11 -13.99
CA ILE A 377 39.86 9.63 -13.86
C ILE A 377 39.26 9.84 -15.24
N ILE A 378 38.02 9.39 -15.41
CA ILE A 378 37.18 9.69 -16.58
C ILE A 378 35.85 10.23 -16.07
N GLN A 379 35.43 11.38 -16.58
CA GLN A 379 34.19 12.02 -16.21
C GLN A 379 33.25 12.14 -17.42
N SER A 380 31.97 11.87 -17.19
CA SER A 380 30.90 12.11 -18.15
C SER A 380 29.74 12.84 -17.48
N GLY A 381 29.00 13.61 -18.28
CA GLY A 381 27.85 14.38 -17.81
C GLY A 381 26.73 14.33 -18.84
N TYR A 382 25.52 14.11 -18.38
CA TYR A 382 24.34 14.08 -19.23
C TYR A 382 23.14 14.63 -18.47
N THR A 383 22.12 15.02 -19.22
CA THR A 383 20.92 15.64 -18.67
C THR A 383 19.71 14.85 -19.08
N TYR A 384 18.73 14.77 -18.21
CA TYR A 384 17.46 14.15 -18.50
C TYR A 384 16.31 15.03 -18.00
N SER A 385 15.20 14.96 -18.71
CA SER A 385 13.98 15.66 -18.31
C SER A 385 13.34 14.92 -17.14
N PHE A 386 13.10 15.63 -16.04
CA PHE A 386 12.46 15.09 -14.85
C PHE A 386 11.36 16.03 -14.40
N ASP A 387 10.16 15.51 -14.16
CA ASP A 387 9.08 16.31 -13.62
C ASP A 387 9.06 16.20 -12.08
N THR A 388 9.61 17.22 -11.42
CA THR A 388 9.62 17.29 -9.96
C THR A 388 8.22 17.48 -9.36
N ALA A 389 7.26 18.04 -10.11
CA ALA A 389 5.89 18.22 -9.64
C ALA A 389 5.13 16.88 -9.65
N GLU A 390 5.40 16.01 -10.63
CA GLU A 390 4.79 14.68 -10.70
C GLU A 390 5.48 13.65 -9.80
N HIS A 391 6.82 13.61 -9.80
CA HIS A 391 7.60 12.55 -9.15
C HIS A 391 8.26 12.97 -7.84
N GLY A 392 8.14 14.22 -7.41
CA GLY A 392 8.83 14.74 -6.22
C GLY A 392 10.32 14.94 -6.46
N VAL A 393 11.11 14.99 -5.40
CA VAL A 393 12.57 15.16 -5.48
C VAL A 393 13.27 13.80 -5.45
N VAL A 394 14.50 13.73 -5.97
CA VAL A 394 15.31 12.50 -5.91
C VAL A 394 15.94 12.38 -4.53
N LEU A 395 15.75 11.24 -3.86
CA LEU A 395 16.30 10.97 -2.53
C LEU A 395 17.52 10.05 -2.57
N ALA A 396 17.49 9.05 -3.45
CA ALA A 396 18.59 8.11 -3.63
C ALA A 396 18.75 7.77 -5.10
N ALA A 397 20.01 7.54 -5.50
CA ALA A 397 20.38 6.98 -6.78
C ALA A 397 21.31 5.81 -6.53
N ALA A 398 21.18 4.73 -7.30
CA ALA A 398 22.12 3.64 -7.34
C ALA A 398 22.71 3.59 -8.74
N VAL A 399 24.04 3.50 -8.84
CA VAL A 399 24.71 3.38 -10.14
C VAL A 399 24.98 1.91 -10.45
N SER A 400 24.69 1.49 -11.68
CA SER A 400 24.97 0.12 -12.11
C SER A 400 26.49 -0.10 -12.27
N PRO A 401 27.03 -1.25 -11.83
CA PRO A 401 28.39 -1.65 -12.16
C PRO A 401 28.61 -1.62 -13.67
N MET A 402 29.68 -0.96 -14.10
CA MET A 402 30.01 -0.75 -15.51
C MET A 402 31.19 -1.62 -15.95
N LEU A 403 31.49 -1.59 -17.25
CA LEU A 403 32.67 -2.25 -17.81
C LEU A 403 33.96 -1.75 -17.12
N PRO A 404 35.05 -2.55 -17.12
CA PRO A 404 36.34 -2.14 -16.57
C PRO A 404 36.83 -0.81 -17.15
N PHE A 405 37.61 -0.08 -16.35
CA PHE A 405 38.09 1.27 -16.66
C PHE A 405 38.78 1.35 -18.03
N GLU A 406 39.55 0.34 -18.42
CA GLU A 406 40.23 0.27 -19.73
C GLU A 406 39.27 0.29 -20.93
N GLN A 407 38.08 -0.29 -20.79
CA GLN A 407 37.08 -0.29 -21.86
C GLN A 407 36.34 1.04 -21.93
N ILE A 408 36.17 1.70 -20.77
CA ILE A 408 35.63 3.05 -20.68
C ILE A 408 36.62 4.07 -21.28
N SER A 409 37.91 3.95 -20.94
CA SER A 409 38.98 4.83 -21.42
C SER A 409 39.14 4.75 -22.94
N ALA A 410 38.98 3.57 -23.53
CA ALA A 410 39.00 3.39 -24.99
C ALA A 410 37.89 4.16 -25.72
N ARG A 411 36.75 4.43 -25.07
CA ARG A 411 35.60 5.14 -25.65
C ARG A 411 35.58 6.63 -25.30
N ASN A 412 36.33 7.04 -24.27
CA ASN A 412 36.39 8.39 -23.71
C ASN A 412 35.01 9.00 -23.33
N GLU A 413 33.98 8.17 -23.22
CA GLU A 413 32.62 8.53 -22.81
C GLU A 413 31.90 7.28 -22.29
N PHE A 414 31.09 7.44 -21.24
CA PHE A 414 30.23 6.38 -20.72
C PHE A 414 28.94 6.94 -20.11
N MET A 415 27.86 6.17 -20.21
CA MET A 415 26.54 6.52 -19.66
C MET A 415 26.10 5.45 -18.67
N PRO A 416 26.23 5.69 -17.34
CA PRO A 416 25.71 4.78 -16.34
C PRO A 416 24.20 4.63 -16.42
N THR A 417 23.73 3.43 -16.09
CA THR A 417 22.33 3.22 -15.76
C THR A 417 22.15 3.52 -14.29
N LEU A 418 21.19 4.39 -13.98
CA LEU A 418 20.85 4.75 -12.61
C LEU A 418 19.50 4.18 -12.21
N MET A 419 19.43 3.64 -11.00
CA MET A 419 18.17 3.35 -10.33
C MET A 419 17.87 4.46 -9.34
N ILE A 420 16.80 5.21 -9.57
CA ILE A 420 16.44 6.39 -8.79
C ILE A 420 15.23 6.08 -7.93
N THR A 421 15.30 6.50 -6.66
CA THR A 421 14.17 6.52 -5.74
C THR A 421 13.80 7.96 -5.43
N THR A 422 12.54 8.29 -5.66
CA THR A 422 12.02 9.65 -5.45
C THR A 422 11.23 9.75 -4.16
N SER A 423 11.04 10.99 -3.72
CA SER A 423 10.34 11.32 -2.49
C SER A 423 8.84 11.00 -2.53
N SER A 424 8.28 10.95 -3.74
CA SER A 424 6.90 10.54 -3.98
C SER A 424 6.71 9.01 -3.97
N GLY A 425 7.78 8.25 -3.66
CA GLY A 425 7.80 6.80 -3.60
C GLY A 425 7.88 6.13 -4.96
N ALA A 426 8.32 6.85 -6.01
CA ALA A 426 8.53 6.26 -7.32
C ALA A 426 9.95 5.69 -7.43
N MET A 427 10.05 4.59 -8.16
CA MET A 427 11.27 3.89 -8.51
C MET A 427 11.43 3.95 -10.03
N GLN A 428 12.49 4.58 -10.52
CA GLN A 428 12.72 4.82 -11.95
C GLN A 428 14.10 4.32 -12.35
N LEU A 429 14.17 3.54 -13.44
CA LEU A 429 15.44 3.23 -14.08
C LEU A 429 15.70 4.25 -15.18
N VAL A 430 16.77 5.02 -15.03
CA VAL A 430 17.21 6.01 -16.02
C VAL A 430 18.39 5.45 -16.80
N HIS A 431 18.26 5.48 -18.12
CA HIS A 431 19.30 5.05 -19.06
C HIS A 431 19.42 6.08 -20.19
N GLY A 432 20.60 6.67 -20.34
CA GLY A 432 20.83 7.74 -21.31
C GLY A 432 19.95 8.97 -21.02
N GLN A 433 19.11 9.37 -21.99
CA GLN A 433 18.24 10.55 -21.88
C GLN A 433 16.78 10.23 -21.48
N GLY A 434 16.45 8.97 -21.17
CA GLY A 434 15.07 8.54 -20.91
C GLY A 434 14.90 7.63 -19.71
N ILE A 435 13.65 7.47 -19.28
CA ILE A 435 13.22 6.50 -18.27
C ILE A 435 12.93 5.18 -19.01
N ALA A 436 13.68 4.13 -18.66
CA ALA A 436 13.47 2.80 -19.23
C ALA A 436 12.18 2.16 -18.69
N TRP A 437 11.96 2.28 -17.39
CA TRP A 437 10.72 1.88 -16.73
C TRP A 437 10.52 2.65 -15.43
N GLN A 438 9.27 2.70 -14.97
CA GLN A 438 8.85 3.37 -13.75
C GLN A 438 7.91 2.47 -12.95
N ARG A 439 8.08 2.50 -11.63
CA ARG A 439 7.21 1.84 -10.66
C ARG A 439 6.77 2.84 -9.61
N GLU A 440 5.47 2.86 -9.33
CA GLU A 440 4.87 3.71 -8.32
C GLU A 440 4.65 2.88 -7.04
N GLU A 441 5.67 2.83 -6.19
CA GLU A 441 5.67 2.01 -4.97
C GLU A 441 4.96 2.70 -3.79
N SER A 442 4.65 3.99 -3.90
CA SER A 442 3.78 4.69 -2.94
C SER A 442 2.34 4.17 -2.93
N LEU A 443 1.92 3.45 -3.98
CA LEU A 443 0.64 2.75 -4.02
C LEU A 443 0.52 1.60 -2.99
N ALA A 444 1.62 1.18 -2.37
CA ALA A 444 1.57 0.23 -1.26
C ALA A 444 1.13 0.87 0.07
N ASP A 445 1.06 2.20 0.14
CA ASP A 445 0.77 2.95 1.36
C ASP A 445 -0.43 3.89 1.16
N ILE A 446 -1.57 3.28 0.80
CA ILE A 446 -2.83 3.97 0.53
C ILE A 446 -3.48 4.40 1.86
N ALA A 447 -3.75 5.70 1.99
CA ALA A 447 -4.50 6.26 3.12
C ALA A 447 -6.01 6.23 2.88
N ALA A 448 -6.46 6.56 1.65
CA ALA A 448 -7.86 6.63 1.32
C ALA A 448 -8.13 6.33 -0.15
N THR A 449 -9.30 5.77 -0.44
CA THR A 449 -9.72 5.42 -1.80
C THR A 449 -11.20 5.71 -2.04
N ARG A 450 -11.55 6.13 -3.26
CA ARG A 450 -12.93 6.34 -3.71
C ARG A 450 -13.12 5.87 -5.14
N PHE A 451 -14.23 5.18 -5.39
CA PHE A 451 -14.74 4.97 -6.73
C PHE A 451 -15.50 6.21 -7.19
N VAL A 452 -15.19 6.67 -8.39
CA VAL A 452 -15.86 7.78 -9.06
C VAL A 452 -16.54 7.24 -10.31
N ASP A 453 -17.84 7.47 -10.38
CA ASP A 453 -18.64 7.11 -11.56
C ASP A 453 -18.26 8.00 -12.75
N LEU A 454 -18.38 7.46 -13.95
CA LEU A 454 -18.14 8.18 -15.20
C LEU A 454 -19.46 8.71 -15.77
N GLY A 455 -19.40 9.78 -16.57
CA GLY A 455 -20.57 10.38 -17.24
C GLY A 455 -20.97 9.63 -18.52
N GLU A 456 -22.23 9.74 -18.93
CA GLU A 456 -22.66 9.26 -20.24
C GLU A 456 -22.23 10.24 -21.34
N PRO A 457 -21.64 9.75 -22.45
CA PRO A 457 -21.11 10.60 -23.52
C PRO A 457 -22.17 11.48 -24.19
N GLU A 458 -23.43 11.02 -24.25
CA GLU A 458 -24.52 11.79 -24.89
C GLU A 458 -25.18 12.79 -23.93
N VAL A 459 -25.07 12.59 -22.60
CA VAL A 459 -25.73 13.42 -21.57
C VAL A 459 -24.83 14.57 -21.12
N GLU A 460 -23.51 14.39 -21.07
CA GLU A 460 -22.58 15.49 -20.72
C GLU A 460 -22.62 16.66 -21.71
N GLU A 461 -22.76 16.38 -23.02
CA GLU A 461 -22.83 17.44 -24.05
C GLU A 461 -24.22 18.09 -24.18
N THR A 462 -25.29 17.43 -23.71
CA THR A 462 -26.67 17.87 -23.99
C THR A 462 -27.57 18.04 -22.77
N GLY A 463 -27.14 17.67 -21.56
CA GLY A 463 -27.97 17.66 -20.36
C GLY A 463 -28.57 19.03 -20.00
N THR A 464 -27.78 20.10 -20.14
CA THR A 464 -28.25 21.48 -19.93
C THR A 464 -29.17 21.95 -21.04
N LEU A 465 -28.99 21.48 -22.28
CA LEU A 465 -29.84 21.79 -23.43
C LEU A 465 -31.18 21.06 -23.39
N LEU A 466 -31.23 19.86 -22.81
CA LEU A 466 -32.41 19.01 -22.72
C LEU A 466 -33.38 19.42 -21.60
N ALA A 467 -32.86 20.00 -20.50
CA ALA A 467 -33.66 20.39 -19.35
C ALA A 467 -34.66 21.52 -19.65
N GLU A 468 -34.34 22.38 -20.60
CA GLU A 468 -35.19 23.51 -21.04
C GLU A 468 -35.81 23.30 -22.43
N GLU A 469 -35.72 22.08 -23.00
CA GLU A 469 -36.12 21.81 -24.38
C GLU A 469 -37.66 21.79 -24.54
N GLY A 470 -38.22 22.75 -25.27
CA GLY A 470 -39.64 22.78 -25.64
C GLY A 470 -40.04 21.65 -26.62
N PHE A 471 -41.35 21.37 -26.74
CA PHE A 471 -41.88 20.29 -27.60
C PHE A 471 -41.32 20.32 -29.03
N PHE A 472 -41.32 21.47 -29.70
CA PHE A 472 -40.85 21.59 -31.09
C PHE A 472 -39.35 21.31 -31.26
N ALA A 473 -38.51 21.77 -30.34
CA ALA A 473 -37.07 21.49 -30.35
C ALA A 473 -36.83 19.97 -30.21
N ARG A 474 -37.53 19.34 -29.25
CA ARG A 474 -37.50 17.89 -29.06
C ARG A 474 -37.94 17.13 -30.31
N THR A 475 -39.07 17.50 -30.94
CA THR A 475 -39.57 16.81 -32.13
C THR A 475 -38.59 16.94 -33.31
N THR A 476 -37.98 18.11 -33.47
CA THR A 476 -36.95 18.36 -34.48
C THR A 476 -35.71 17.51 -34.23
N ARG A 477 -35.25 17.43 -32.98
CA ARG A 477 -34.14 16.56 -32.56
C ARG A 477 -34.43 15.08 -32.85
N HIS A 478 -35.65 14.60 -32.55
CA HIS A 478 -36.05 13.23 -32.88
C HIS A 478 -36.09 12.97 -34.39
N MET A 479 -36.60 13.92 -35.18
CA MET A 479 -36.56 13.83 -36.65
C MET A 479 -35.13 13.83 -37.22
N LEU A 480 -34.22 14.60 -36.62
CA LEU A 480 -32.80 14.58 -37.00
C LEU A 480 -32.14 13.27 -36.57
N ALA A 481 -32.47 12.74 -35.39
CA ALA A 481 -31.97 11.46 -34.89
C ALA A 481 -32.45 10.28 -35.75
N LEU A 482 -33.65 10.36 -36.35
CA LEU A 482 -34.18 9.38 -37.31
C LEU A 482 -33.25 9.16 -38.51
N ARG A 483 -32.42 10.15 -38.90
CA ARG A 483 -31.39 9.95 -39.93
C ARG A 483 -30.33 8.92 -39.53
N LYS A 484 -30.08 8.74 -38.23
CA LYS A 484 -29.15 7.73 -37.68
C LYS A 484 -29.81 6.34 -37.54
N LEU A 485 -31.11 6.20 -37.79
CA LEU A 485 -31.86 4.96 -37.55
C LEU A 485 -31.34 3.75 -38.35
N PRO A 486 -30.98 3.85 -39.65
CA PRO A 486 -30.44 2.70 -40.38
C PRO A 486 -29.15 2.13 -39.73
N GLY A 487 -28.23 3.02 -39.34
CA GLY A 487 -27.01 2.64 -38.63
C GLY A 487 -27.30 2.04 -37.26
N TYR A 488 -28.27 2.62 -36.53
CA TYR A 488 -28.74 2.07 -35.26
C TYR A 488 -29.33 0.65 -35.41
N VAL A 489 -30.17 0.41 -36.43
CA VAL A 489 -30.77 -0.92 -36.67
C VAL A 489 -29.70 -1.95 -37.00
N PHE A 490 -28.74 -1.61 -37.86
CA PHE A 490 -27.61 -2.49 -38.14
C PHE A 490 -26.81 -2.80 -36.87
N GLY A 491 -26.45 -1.76 -36.09
CA GLY A 491 -25.75 -1.92 -34.82
C GLY A 491 -26.57 -2.68 -33.77
N PHE A 492 -27.90 -2.59 -33.79
CA PHE A 492 -28.78 -3.37 -32.93
C PHE A 492 -28.75 -4.85 -33.29
N VAL A 493 -28.84 -5.23 -34.57
CA VAL A 493 -28.75 -6.63 -35.00
C VAL A 493 -27.38 -7.21 -34.66
N GLN A 494 -26.30 -6.43 -34.88
CA GLN A 494 -24.96 -6.82 -34.50
C GLN A 494 -24.85 -7.01 -32.97
N ARG A 495 -25.28 -6.03 -32.16
CA ARG A 495 -25.29 -6.15 -30.69
C ARG A 495 -26.16 -7.31 -30.21
N LEU A 496 -27.30 -7.58 -30.84
CA LEU A 496 -28.17 -8.68 -30.46
C LEU A 496 -27.44 -10.01 -30.62
N THR A 497 -26.73 -10.19 -31.74
CA THR A 497 -26.00 -11.43 -32.05
C THR A 497 -24.66 -11.56 -31.30
N THR A 498 -23.99 -10.46 -30.92
CA THR A 498 -22.65 -10.48 -30.29
C THR A 498 -22.61 -10.10 -28.80
N SER A 499 -23.69 -9.54 -28.24
CA SER A 499 -23.72 -9.18 -26.81
C SER A 499 -23.71 -10.45 -25.95
N SER A 500 -22.94 -10.44 -24.89
CA SER A 500 -22.87 -11.50 -23.89
C SER A 500 -22.40 -10.84 -22.59
N TYR A 501 -22.52 -11.53 -21.47
CA TYR A 501 -21.99 -11.06 -20.20
C TYR A 501 -20.46 -10.83 -20.31
N SER A 502 -19.72 -11.78 -20.91
CA SER A 502 -18.28 -11.59 -21.14
C SER A 502 -17.95 -10.44 -22.10
N SER A 503 -18.81 -10.18 -23.10
CA SER A 503 -18.66 -8.99 -23.96
C SER A 503 -18.87 -7.69 -23.18
N ALA A 504 -19.83 -7.64 -22.25
CA ALA A 504 -20.10 -6.46 -21.41
C ALA A 504 -18.96 -6.19 -20.43
N GLN A 505 -18.30 -7.24 -19.95
CA GLN A 505 -17.15 -7.13 -19.06
C GLN A 505 -15.88 -6.64 -19.77
N ARG A 506 -15.76 -6.81 -21.09
CA ARG A 506 -14.62 -6.30 -21.88
C ARG A 506 -14.80 -4.81 -22.17
N THR A 507 -14.22 -3.98 -21.32
CA THR A 507 -14.25 -2.53 -21.48
C THR A 507 -12.96 -2.04 -22.14
N THR A 508 -13.05 -0.91 -22.85
CA THR A 508 -11.84 -0.27 -23.40
C THR A 508 -11.09 0.46 -22.28
N PRO A 509 -9.75 0.42 -22.25
CA PRO A 509 -8.98 1.20 -21.29
C PRO A 509 -9.38 2.68 -21.29
N LEU A 510 -9.49 3.25 -20.09
CA LEU A 510 -9.70 4.68 -19.92
C LEU A 510 -8.43 5.44 -20.33
N THR A 511 -8.62 6.56 -21.03
CA THR A 511 -7.58 7.54 -21.31
C THR A 511 -8.13 8.92 -21.00
N LEU A 512 -7.27 9.92 -20.81
CA LEU A 512 -7.70 11.27 -20.43
C LEU A 512 -8.72 11.88 -21.40
N GLY A 513 -8.67 11.49 -22.69
CA GLY A 513 -9.62 11.93 -23.72
C GLY A 513 -10.87 11.05 -23.87
N LYS A 514 -10.99 9.96 -23.10
CA LYS A 514 -12.10 9.00 -23.17
C LYS A 514 -12.47 8.49 -21.77
N LEU A 515 -13.10 9.36 -20.98
CA LEU A 515 -13.56 9.08 -19.62
C LEU A 515 -15.09 8.96 -19.55
N HIS A 516 -15.64 8.05 -20.35
CA HIS A 516 -17.08 7.85 -20.44
C HIS A 516 -17.51 6.52 -19.83
N ARG A 517 -18.73 6.52 -19.28
CA ARG A 517 -19.36 5.36 -18.67
C ARG A 517 -19.68 4.28 -19.70
N ASP A 518 -19.53 3.03 -19.29
CA ASP A 518 -20.11 1.90 -19.99
C ASP A 518 -21.62 1.76 -19.68
N GLN A 519 -22.31 0.85 -20.40
CA GLN A 519 -23.77 0.70 -20.26
C GLN A 519 -24.21 0.25 -18.86
N PHE A 520 -23.37 -0.53 -18.17
CA PHE A 520 -23.72 -1.14 -16.88
C PHE A 520 -22.97 -0.51 -15.69
N GLY A 521 -22.15 0.52 -15.94
CA GLY A 521 -21.32 1.15 -14.91
C GLY A 521 -20.33 0.18 -14.27
N LEU A 522 -19.83 -0.79 -15.04
CA LEU A 522 -18.82 -1.76 -14.61
C LEU A 522 -17.43 -1.10 -14.55
N GLN A 523 -17.18 -0.08 -15.37
CA GLN A 523 -15.92 0.64 -15.39
C GLN A 523 -16.08 1.99 -14.70
N LYS A 524 -15.28 2.18 -13.65
CA LYS A 524 -15.21 3.40 -12.84
C LYS A 524 -13.77 3.90 -12.77
N LEU A 525 -13.61 5.16 -12.36
CA LEU A 525 -12.32 5.72 -12.03
C LEU A 525 -12.05 5.50 -10.54
N LEU A 526 -11.00 4.77 -10.20
CA LEU A 526 -10.58 4.53 -8.82
C LEU A 526 -9.57 5.61 -8.42
N VAL A 527 -9.98 6.57 -7.61
CA VAL A 527 -9.09 7.60 -7.10
C VAL A 527 -8.53 7.16 -5.75
N VAL A 528 -7.21 7.20 -5.63
CA VAL A 528 -6.44 6.71 -4.49
C VAL A 528 -5.53 7.83 -3.99
N ALA A 529 -5.51 8.03 -2.68
CA ALA A 529 -4.60 8.94 -2.00
C ALA A 529 -3.62 8.15 -1.12
N THR A 530 -2.33 8.36 -1.35
CA THR A 530 -1.25 7.78 -0.52
C THR A 530 -1.06 8.58 0.76
N LYS A 531 -0.49 7.97 1.81
CA LYS A 531 -0.25 8.66 3.09
C LYS A 531 0.55 9.95 2.91
N ASN A 532 1.55 9.96 2.04
CA ASN A 532 2.47 11.09 1.81
C ASN A 532 1.93 12.17 0.85
N GLY A 533 0.63 12.14 0.48
CA GLY A 533 0.02 13.22 -0.31
C GLY A 533 0.11 13.09 -1.83
N LYS A 534 0.48 11.92 -2.38
CA LYS A 534 0.36 11.64 -3.82
C LYS A 534 -1.00 11.02 -4.14
N LEU A 535 -1.67 11.55 -5.16
CA LEU A 535 -2.93 11.07 -5.70
C LEU A 535 -2.75 10.32 -7.01
N PHE A 536 -3.54 9.27 -7.19
CA PHE A 536 -3.61 8.50 -8.42
C PHE A 536 -5.06 8.31 -8.83
N ALA A 537 -5.34 8.41 -10.12
CA ALA A 537 -6.55 7.84 -10.70
C ALA A 537 -6.19 6.61 -11.49
N ILE A 538 -6.83 5.50 -11.14
CA ILE A 538 -6.59 4.17 -11.69
C ILE A 538 -7.84 3.72 -12.43
N ASP A 539 -7.68 3.20 -13.64
CA ASP A 539 -8.77 2.56 -14.36
C ASP A 539 -9.13 1.24 -13.65
N SER A 540 -10.35 1.15 -13.12
CA SER A 540 -10.81 -0.05 -12.43
C SER A 540 -10.86 -1.30 -13.33
N ALA A 541 -10.83 -1.16 -14.66
CA ALA A 541 -10.87 -2.30 -15.56
C ALA A 541 -9.53 -3.02 -15.73
N ASN A 542 -8.39 -2.30 -15.68
CA ASN A 542 -7.08 -2.86 -16.00
C ASN A 542 -5.95 -2.46 -15.03
N GLY A 543 -6.19 -1.55 -14.08
CA GLY A 543 -5.18 -1.11 -13.11
C GLY A 543 -4.17 -0.09 -13.64
N ASN A 544 -4.36 0.43 -14.86
CA ASN A 544 -3.51 1.47 -15.43
C ASN A 544 -3.76 2.82 -14.74
N ILE A 545 -2.68 3.57 -14.55
CA ILE A 545 -2.74 4.93 -14.01
C ILE A 545 -3.18 5.85 -15.16
N VAL A 546 -4.31 6.53 -14.98
CA VAL A 546 -4.86 7.50 -15.94
C VAL A 546 -4.20 8.87 -15.74
N TRP A 547 -4.03 9.28 -14.48
CA TRP A 547 -3.28 10.47 -14.09
C TRP A 547 -2.72 10.29 -12.67
N CYS A 548 -1.66 11.02 -12.33
CA CYS A 548 -1.18 11.16 -10.97
C CYS A 548 -0.83 12.62 -10.64
N ARG A 549 -0.94 13.00 -9.36
CA ARG A 549 -0.68 14.36 -8.88
C ARG A 549 -0.08 14.34 -7.50
N ASN A 550 0.93 15.17 -7.29
CA ASN A 550 1.48 15.39 -5.96
C ASN A 550 0.82 16.62 -5.31
N LEU A 551 0.44 16.51 -4.03
CA LEU A 551 -0.18 17.61 -3.29
C LEU A 551 0.81 18.39 -2.41
N GLY A 552 1.98 17.82 -2.11
CA GLY A 552 2.92 18.41 -1.15
C GLY A 552 4.38 18.08 -1.46
N VAL A 553 5.27 18.75 -0.74
CA VAL A 553 6.72 18.53 -0.88
C VAL A 553 7.16 17.46 0.13
N THR A 554 8.29 16.80 -0.16
CA THR A 554 8.99 15.98 0.83
C THR A 554 10.31 16.67 1.11
N THR A 555 10.59 16.93 2.39
CA THR A 555 11.86 17.49 2.86
C THR A 555 12.73 16.38 3.44
N ASP A 556 13.94 16.73 3.88
CA ASP A 556 14.85 15.80 4.58
C ASP A 556 14.24 15.24 5.88
N HIS A 557 13.24 15.93 6.44
CA HIS A 557 12.50 15.51 7.64
C HIS A 557 11.26 14.64 7.35
N GLY A 558 10.97 14.37 6.07
CA GLY A 558 9.84 13.53 5.65
C GLY A 558 8.82 14.24 4.77
N ALA A 559 7.67 13.61 4.57
CA ALA A 559 6.59 14.20 3.78
C ALA A 559 5.93 15.35 4.54
N GLU A 560 5.77 16.50 3.88
CA GLU A 560 5.09 17.67 4.45
C GLU A 560 3.60 17.36 4.73
N LEU A 561 2.97 16.51 3.92
CA LEU A 561 1.57 16.18 4.02
C LEU A 561 1.34 14.73 4.47
N SER A 562 0.41 14.56 5.41
CA SER A 562 -0.18 13.28 5.80
C SER A 562 -1.67 13.27 5.50
N VAL A 563 -2.11 12.49 4.51
CA VAL A 563 -3.53 12.39 4.13
C VAL A 563 -4.34 11.70 5.23
N LYS A 564 -5.44 12.33 5.65
CA LYS A 564 -6.38 11.81 6.67
C LYS A 564 -7.65 11.23 6.05
N GLY A 565 -8.07 11.71 4.87
CA GLY A 565 -9.24 11.14 4.18
C GLY A 565 -9.56 11.75 2.81
N LEU A 566 -10.48 11.09 2.11
CA LEU A 566 -10.96 11.43 0.77
C LEU A 566 -12.48 11.30 0.72
N TRP A 567 -13.20 12.29 0.19
CA TRP A 567 -14.66 12.28 0.07
C TRP A 567 -15.12 12.73 -1.30
N ASN A 568 -16.20 12.12 -1.80
CA ASN A 568 -16.89 12.61 -3.00
C ASN A 568 -17.85 13.73 -2.59
N VAL A 569 -17.54 14.97 -3.00
CA VAL A 569 -18.35 16.16 -2.64
C VAL A 569 -19.30 16.58 -3.75
N ARG A 570 -19.12 16.08 -4.97
CA ARG A 570 -20.00 16.34 -6.12
C ARG A 570 -19.89 15.22 -7.15
N GLY A 571 -21.02 14.64 -7.56
CA GLY A 571 -21.08 13.58 -8.58
C GLY A 571 -20.97 14.10 -10.02
N VAL A 572 -20.82 13.18 -10.98
CA VAL A 572 -20.81 13.54 -12.42
C VAL A 572 -22.20 13.94 -12.93
N ASP A 573 -23.26 13.36 -12.36
CA ASP A 573 -24.66 13.59 -12.77
C ASP A 573 -25.15 15.05 -12.54
N GLU A 574 -24.36 15.87 -11.83
CA GLU A 574 -24.70 17.26 -11.49
C GLU A 574 -24.19 18.30 -12.53
N GLY A 575 -23.63 17.85 -13.66
CA GLY A 575 -23.37 18.67 -14.86
C GLY A 575 -22.10 19.54 -14.86
N GLU A 576 -21.42 19.69 -13.73
CA GLU A 576 -20.17 20.48 -13.61
C GLU A 576 -18.90 19.64 -13.34
N GLY A 577 -18.97 18.31 -13.53
CA GLY A 577 -17.86 17.37 -13.33
C GLY A 577 -17.64 16.94 -11.87
N ALA A 578 -17.18 15.69 -11.67
CA ALA A 578 -16.98 15.12 -10.35
C ALA A 578 -15.85 15.78 -9.56
N LEU A 579 -16.12 16.11 -8.30
CA LEU A 579 -15.19 16.81 -7.41
C LEU A 579 -14.98 16.02 -6.11
N LEU A 580 -13.73 15.90 -5.71
CA LEU A 580 -13.31 15.23 -4.47
C LEU A 580 -12.74 16.25 -3.49
N ALA A 581 -12.97 16.02 -2.20
CA ALA A 581 -12.28 16.72 -1.11
C ALA A 581 -11.23 15.80 -0.49
N VAL A 582 -9.99 16.28 -0.41
CA VAL A 582 -8.87 15.62 0.28
C VAL A 582 -8.58 16.39 1.56
N LEU A 583 -8.53 15.72 2.70
CA LEU A 583 -8.09 16.31 3.97
C LEU A 583 -6.72 15.76 4.32
N ALA A 584 -5.79 16.64 4.69
CA ALA A 584 -4.44 16.27 5.11
C ALA A 584 -3.97 17.15 6.27
N THR A 585 -3.08 16.59 7.09
CA THR A 585 -2.27 17.38 8.02
C THR A 585 -1.01 17.83 7.29
N ARG A 586 -0.71 19.12 7.34
CA ARG A 586 0.54 19.72 6.90
C ARG A 586 1.45 19.90 8.12
N THR A 587 2.65 19.35 8.06
CA THR A 587 3.68 19.51 9.09
C THR A 587 4.86 20.25 8.49
N THR A 588 5.14 21.43 9.04
CA THR A 588 6.35 22.21 8.77
C THR A 588 7.21 22.24 10.02
N GLU A 589 8.46 22.72 9.91
CA GLU A 589 9.41 22.73 11.04
C GLU A 589 8.85 23.42 12.30
N ASN A 590 7.98 24.42 12.13
CA ASN A 590 7.48 25.25 13.22
C ASN A 590 5.99 25.06 13.55
N SER A 591 5.20 24.43 12.67
CA SER A 591 3.75 24.29 12.88
C SER A 591 3.15 23.07 12.19
N THR A 592 2.12 22.52 12.82
CA THR A 592 1.19 21.55 12.24
C THR A 592 -0.13 22.25 11.95
N SER A 593 -0.70 22.06 10.77
CA SER A 593 -2.01 22.60 10.42
C SER A 593 -2.82 21.65 9.57
N THR A 594 -4.14 21.74 9.67
CA THR A 594 -5.06 20.93 8.88
C THR A 594 -5.44 21.66 7.60
N VAL A 595 -5.17 21.03 6.45
CA VAL A 595 -5.38 21.59 5.11
C VAL A 595 -6.34 20.72 4.30
N ALA A 596 -7.14 21.34 3.43
CA ALA A 596 -8.02 20.63 2.51
C ALA A 596 -7.88 21.09 1.06
N PHE A 597 -8.06 20.14 0.15
CA PHE A 597 -7.94 20.33 -1.29
C PHE A 597 -9.22 19.90 -1.99
N HIS A 598 -9.59 20.62 -3.05
CA HIS A 598 -10.62 20.16 -3.98
C HIS A 598 -9.94 19.70 -5.26
N VAL A 599 -10.20 18.45 -5.65
CA VAL A 599 -9.57 17.81 -6.81
C VAL A 599 -10.66 17.35 -7.77
N GLU A 600 -10.56 17.76 -9.02
CA GLU A 600 -11.42 17.26 -10.09
C GLU A 600 -11.03 15.81 -10.40
N ALA A 601 -11.97 14.88 -10.23
CA ALA A 601 -11.68 13.45 -10.25
C ALA A 601 -11.20 12.96 -11.63
N LEU A 602 -11.77 13.51 -12.70
CA LEU A 602 -11.52 13.02 -14.07
C LEU A 602 -10.17 13.53 -14.62
N THR A 603 -9.78 14.76 -14.30
CA THR A 603 -8.59 15.43 -14.85
C THR A 603 -7.40 15.45 -13.89
N GLY A 604 -7.66 15.27 -12.59
CA GLY A 604 -6.68 15.48 -11.53
C GLY A 604 -6.37 16.95 -11.26
N MET A 605 -7.10 17.90 -11.84
CA MET A 605 -6.84 19.32 -11.58
C MET A 605 -7.21 19.68 -10.13
N VAL A 606 -6.27 20.27 -9.41
CA VAL A 606 -6.48 20.74 -8.04
C VAL A 606 -6.91 22.20 -8.09
N LYS A 607 -8.07 22.53 -7.51
CA LYS A 607 -8.58 23.90 -7.44
C LYS A 607 -7.87 24.66 -6.32
N GLY A 608 -7.46 25.89 -6.60
CA GLY A 608 -6.86 26.80 -5.62
C GLY A 608 -5.53 27.37 -6.13
N ASP A 609 -4.82 28.03 -5.21
CA ASP A 609 -3.52 28.62 -5.51
C ASP A 609 -2.42 27.55 -5.59
N GLN A 610 -1.40 27.84 -6.38
CA GLN A 610 -0.20 27.03 -6.52
C GLN A 610 1.00 27.79 -5.97
N HIS A 611 1.94 27.04 -5.41
CA HIS A 611 3.19 27.60 -4.92
C HIS A 611 4.06 28.05 -6.11
N ALA A 612 4.51 29.31 -6.07
CA ALA A 612 5.14 29.97 -7.23
C ALA A 612 6.42 29.30 -7.73
N GLN A 613 7.17 28.61 -6.86
CA GLN A 613 8.44 27.96 -7.21
C GLN A 613 8.30 26.50 -7.62
N THR A 614 7.37 25.77 -7.00
CA THR A 614 7.23 24.31 -7.19
C THR A 614 6.06 23.93 -8.09
N GLY A 615 5.12 24.85 -8.34
CA GLY A 615 3.88 24.59 -9.08
C GLY A 615 2.89 23.68 -8.32
N LEU A 616 3.21 23.27 -7.10
CA LEU A 616 2.37 22.37 -6.29
C LEU A 616 1.20 23.14 -5.66
N PRO A 617 0.04 22.48 -5.46
CA PRO A 617 -1.12 23.13 -4.85
C PRO A 617 -0.86 23.43 -3.37
N THR A 618 -1.21 24.65 -2.93
CA THR A 618 -1.03 25.03 -1.52
C THR A 618 -2.15 24.50 -0.62
N GLY A 619 -3.34 24.25 -1.18
CA GLY A 619 -4.52 23.85 -0.42
C GLY A 619 -5.05 24.99 0.46
N LYS A 620 -6.20 24.76 1.09
CA LYS A 620 -6.82 25.74 1.99
C LYS A 620 -6.67 25.30 3.43
N GLU A 621 -6.00 26.10 4.23
CA GLU A 621 -5.89 25.88 5.66
C GLU A 621 -7.24 26.07 6.37
N ILE A 622 -7.59 25.10 7.21
CA ILE A 622 -8.82 25.09 7.99
C ILE A 622 -8.56 25.64 9.40
N PHE A 623 -7.56 25.07 10.10
CA PHE A 623 -7.10 25.47 11.43
C PHE A 623 -5.69 24.93 11.73
N GLU A 624 -5.01 25.50 12.73
CA GLU A 624 -3.74 25.01 13.29
C GLU A 624 -3.97 23.79 14.20
N GLY A 625 -3.13 22.76 14.07
CA GLY A 625 -3.26 21.46 14.73
C GLY A 625 -3.77 20.34 13.81
N GLU A 626 -3.88 19.13 14.35
CA GLU A 626 -4.36 17.96 13.60
C GLU A 626 -5.89 17.82 13.63
N SER A 627 -6.43 17.20 12.57
CA SER A 627 -7.83 16.77 12.55
C SER A 627 -7.99 15.41 13.22
N GLU A 628 -8.98 15.28 14.09
CA GLU A 628 -9.33 14.01 14.73
C GLU A 628 -10.32 13.19 13.89
N SER A 629 -11.32 13.85 13.30
CA SER A 629 -12.31 13.20 12.44
C SER A 629 -12.90 14.18 11.42
N ALA A 630 -13.50 13.64 10.36
CA ALA A 630 -14.23 14.43 9.39
C ALA A 630 -15.37 13.64 8.74
N PHE A 631 -16.46 14.33 8.42
CA PHE A 631 -17.66 13.74 7.82
C PHE A 631 -18.40 14.75 6.94
N LEU A 632 -19.16 14.25 5.95
CA LEU A 632 -19.98 15.09 5.08
C LEU A 632 -21.25 15.54 5.80
N VAL A 633 -21.61 16.82 5.65
CA VAL A 633 -22.86 17.37 6.19
C VAL A 633 -23.97 17.34 5.13
N PRO A 634 -25.25 17.34 5.53
CA PRO A 634 -26.38 17.30 4.59
C PRO A 634 -26.63 18.64 3.86
N PHE A 635 -25.68 19.57 3.90
CA PHE A 635 -25.79 20.90 3.32
C PHE A 635 -24.83 21.09 2.14
N GLU A 636 -25.29 21.86 1.16
CA GLU A 636 -24.48 22.35 0.06
C GLU A 636 -23.91 23.73 0.37
N ASN A 637 -22.76 24.04 -0.22
CA ASN A 637 -22.14 25.33 -0.07
C ASN A 637 -22.96 26.43 -0.75
N CYS A 638 -23.10 27.57 -0.06
CA CYS A 638 -23.79 28.79 -0.47
C CYS A 638 -23.58 29.20 -1.95
N GLY A 639 -22.35 29.06 -2.46
CA GLY A 639 -21.97 29.53 -3.80
C GLY A 639 -21.68 28.42 -4.79
N THR A 640 -20.88 27.43 -4.38
CA THR A 640 -20.40 26.37 -5.28
C THR A 640 -21.33 25.17 -5.37
N LYS A 641 -22.38 25.10 -4.53
CA LYS A 641 -23.31 23.97 -4.42
C LYS A 641 -22.66 22.61 -4.14
N ILE A 642 -21.40 22.58 -3.72
CA ILE A 642 -20.72 21.33 -3.36
C ILE A 642 -21.08 20.93 -1.93
N LYS A 643 -21.10 19.63 -1.64
CA LYS A 643 -21.31 19.14 -0.27
C LYS A 643 -20.19 19.64 0.63
N VAL A 644 -20.56 20.04 1.85
CA VAL A 644 -19.63 20.59 2.84
C VAL A 644 -19.09 19.47 3.74
N LEU A 645 -17.81 19.55 4.08
CA LEU A 645 -17.13 18.69 5.04
C LEU A 645 -17.09 19.39 6.40
N ALA A 646 -17.51 18.70 7.46
CA ALA A 646 -17.25 19.06 8.83
C ALA A 646 -15.96 18.38 9.28
N VAL A 647 -15.03 19.15 9.84
CA VAL A 647 -13.72 18.68 10.32
C VAL A 647 -13.62 19.01 11.80
N VAL A 648 -13.32 18.00 12.61
CA VAL A 648 -13.21 18.11 14.07
C VAL A 648 -11.74 18.28 14.44
N SER A 649 -11.42 19.34 15.18
CA SER A 649 -10.09 19.60 15.74
C SER A 649 -9.87 18.85 17.07
N GLU A 650 -8.62 18.78 17.54
CA GLU A 650 -8.27 18.17 18.84
C GLU A 650 -9.01 18.80 20.03
N ASP A 651 -9.29 20.11 19.96
CA ASP A 651 -10.13 20.87 20.89
C ASP A 651 -11.62 20.48 20.84
N LYS A 652 -11.98 19.47 20.06
CA LYS A 652 -13.34 19.02 19.76
C LYS A 652 -14.20 20.09 19.09
N LYS A 653 -13.63 21.09 18.42
CA LYS A 653 -14.40 22.11 17.68
C LYS A 653 -14.68 21.64 16.26
N ILE A 654 -15.85 21.98 15.73
CA ILE A 654 -16.21 21.68 14.33
C ILE A 654 -15.88 22.88 13.46
N HIS A 655 -15.09 22.64 12.41
CA HIS A 655 -14.77 23.59 11.36
C HIS A 655 -15.39 23.11 10.05
N ILE A 656 -15.89 24.02 9.20
CA ILE A 656 -16.51 23.65 7.92
C ILE A 656 -15.64 24.00 6.71
N PHE A 657 -15.62 23.10 5.73
CA PHE A 657 -14.92 23.28 4.46
C PHE A 657 -15.78 22.81 3.27
N PRO A 658 -16.04 23.66 2.26
CA PRO A 658 -15.73 25.10 2.19
C PRO A 658 -16.57 25.96 3.16
N LYS A 659 -15.98 27.07 3.63
CA LYS A 659 -16.61 28.05 4.54
C LYS A 659 -17.90 28.63 3.93
N CYS A 660 -19.02 28.57 4.65
CA CYS A 660 -20.31 29.18 4.28
C CYS A 660 -21.14 29.43 5.55
N LYS A 661 -21.55 30.70 5.76
CA LYS A 661 -22.23 31.12 7.00
C LYS A 661 -23.60 30.45 7.16
N GLN A 662 -24.33 30.27 6.05
CA GLN A 662 -25.64 29.61 6.07
C GLN A 662 -25.53 28.14 6.50
N VAL A 663 -24.48 27.44 6.07
CA VAL A 663 -24.22 26.05 6.48
C VAL A 663 -23.87 25.99 7.96
N ALA A 664 -23.02 26.89 8.47
CA ALA A 664 -22.71 26.95 9.90
C ALA A 664 -23.96 27.21 10.76
N ALA A 665 -24.82 28.15 10.33
CA ALA A 665 -26.09 28.42 11.00
C ALA A 665 -27.06 27.24 10.91
N GLY A 666 -27.12 26.55 9.77
CA GLY A 666 -27.93 25.34 9.57
C GLY A 666 -27.49 24.19 10.45
N LEU A 667 -26.17 23.95 10.55
CA LEU A 667 -25.59 22.94 11.44
C LEU A 667 -25.91 23.22 12.92
N PHE A 668 -25.85 24.48 13.33
CA PHE A 668 -26.28 24.87 14.67
C PHE A 668 -27.78 24.65 14.89
N GLY A 669 -28.61 24.97 13.90
CA GLY A 669 -30.04 24.67 13.91
C GLY A 669 -30.36 23.18 14.04
N MET A 670 -29.47 22.31 13.57
CA MET A 670 -29.54 20.84 13.68
C MET A 670 -28.74 20.29 14.88
N SER A 671 -28.40 21.11 15.88
CA SER A 671 -27.63 20.66 17.05
C SER A 671 -28.27 19.48 17.81
N SER A 672 -29.60 19.35 17.75
CA SER A 672 -30.36 18.23 18.35
C SER A 672 -30.44 16.98 17.46
N GLU A 673 -29.94 17.04 16.23
CA GLU A 673 -30.03 15.96 15.24
C GLU A 673 -28.65 15.50 14.73
N LEU A 674 -27.61 16.32 14.93
CA LEU A 674 -26.25 16.01 14.50
C LEU A 674 -25.40 15.48 15.65
N PHE A 675 -24.91 14.26 15.49
CA PHE A 675 -24.04 13.58 16.44
C PHE A 675 -22.83 12.99 15.75
N PHE A 676 -21.70 13.01 16.44
CA PHE A 676 -20.46 12.41 15.96
C PHE A 676 -19.67 11.84 17.13
N THR A 677 -18.78 10.90 16.82
CA THR A 677 -17.92 10.27 17.83
C THR A 677 -16.48 10.71 17.63
N THR A 678 -15.77 10.82 18.75
CA THR A 678 -14.36 11.19 18.82
C THR A 678 -13.64 10.21 19.74
N MET A 679 -12.36 10.01 19.46
CA MET A 679 -11.53 9.05 20.18
C MET A 679 -10.14 9.62 20.40
N TRP A 680 -9.72 9.69 21.66
CA TRP A 680 -8.40 10.19 22.03
C TRP A 680 -7.73 9.28 23.06
N ALA A 681 -6.40 9.39 23.16
CA ALA A 681 -5.64 8.70 24.19
C ALA A 681 -5.71 9.47 25.52
N SER A 682 -5.99 8.76 26.61
CA SER A 682 -5.79 9.23 27.99
C SER A 682 -4.68 8.40 28.66
N LEU A 683 -4.17 8.88 29.80
CA LEU A 683 -3.20 8.14 30.63
C LEU A 683 -3.71 6.74 31.01
N ASP A 684 -5.03 6.61 31.19
CA ASP A 684 -5.70 5.35 31.59
C ASP A 684 -6.15 4.48 30.39
N GLY A 685 -5.87 4.92 29.15
CA GLY A 685 -6.28 4.23 27.92
C GLY A 685 -7.10 5.10 26.96
N PRO A 686 -7.49 4.58 25.78
CA PRO A 686 -8.27 5.33 24.81
C PRO A 686 -9.68 5.61 25.33
N VAL A 687 -10.20 6.82 25.10
CA VAL A 687 -11.54 7.24 25.50
C VAL A 687 -12.38 7.46 24.25
N LEU A 688 -13.53 6.80 24.17
CA LEU A 688 -14.52 7.01 23.11
C LEU A 688 -15.63 7.91 23.67
N SER A 689 -16.02 8.94 22.94
CA SER A 689 -17.13 9.81 23.37
C SER A 689 -17.98 10.28 22.20
N GLY A 690 -19.24 10.57 22.50
CA GLY A 690 -20.18 11.17 21.57
C GLY A 690 -20.39 12.64 21.88
N HIS A 691 -20.50 13.45 20.84
CA HIS A 691 -20.64 14.90 20.92
C HIS A 691 -21.77 15.40 20.03
N SER A 692 -22.30 16.56 20.38
CA SER A 692 -23.19 17.36 19.53
C SER A 692 -22.69 18.80 19.40
N PRO A 693 -23.03 19.53 18.33
CA PRO A 693 -22.79 20.97 18.26
C PRO A 693 -23.56 21.72 19.35
N SER A 694 -22.99 22.77 19.93
CA SER A 694 -23.57 23.47 21.08
C SER A 694 -23.71 24.98 20.92
N SER A 695 -22.77 25.65 20.27
CA SER A 695 -22.84 27.09 19.96
C SER A 695 -21.91 27.44 18.80
N THR A 696 -22.19 28.53 18.10
CA THR A 696 -21.32 29.05 17.04
C THR A 696 -20.23 29.95 17.63
N ILE A 697 -18.97 29.62 17.40
CA ILE A 697 -17.81 30.46 17.71
C ILE A 697 -17.38 31.16 16.42
N GLY A 698 -17.65 32.46 16.32
CA GLY A 698 -17.40 33.22 15.09
C GLY A 698 -18.33 32.79 13.94
N ASP A 699 -17.87 32.95 12.69
CA ASP A 699 -18.71 32.77 11.50
C ASP A 699 -18.76 31.33 10.95
N PHE A 700 -17.79 30.47 11.29
CA PHE A 700 -17.57 29.18 10.61
C PHE A 700 -17.15 28.03 11.53
N THR A 701 -17.08 28.26 12.84
CA THR A 701 -16.67 27.25 13.81
C THR A 701 -17.80 27.01 14.79
N LEU A 702 -18.02 25.76 15.17
CA LEU A 702 -18.99 25.39 16.21
C LEU A 702 -18.27 24.76 17.40
N ALA A 703 -18.60 25.25 18.59
CA ALA A 703 -18.32 24.55 19.84
C ALA A 703 -19.16 23.28 19.91
N THR A 704 -18.69 22.31 20.70
CA THR A 704 -19.36 21.04 20.88
C THR A 704 -19.56 20.76 22.35
N THR A 705 -20.50 19.88 22.67
CA THR A 705 -20.78 19.41 24.02
C THR A 705 -20.69 17.90 24.06
N PRO A 706 -19.96 17.32 25.03
CA PRO A 706 -19.94 15.87 25.21
C PRO A 706 -21.29 15.40 25.74
N LEU A 707 -21.84 14.37 25.12
CA LEU A 707 -23.10 13.74 25.52
C LEU A 707 -22.86 12.51 26.39
N TRP A 708 -21.87 11.71 26.01
CA TRP A 708 -21.47 10.51 26.71
C TRP A 708 -19.99 10.27 26.49
N SER A 709 -19.36 9.59 27.44
CA SER A 709 -17.95 9.20 27.37
C SER A 709 -17.79 7.80 27.94
N ARG A 710 -16.93 7.01 27.32
CA ARG A 710 -16.68 5.62 27.69
C ARG A 710 -15.19 5.33 27.63
N GLN A 711 -14.72 4.71 28.71
CA GLN A 711 -13.37 4.17 28.80
C GLN A 711 -13.44 2.63 28.78
N PRO A 712 -12.52 1.95 28.10
CA PRO A 712 -12.31 0.51 28.24
C PRO A 712 -12.04 0.14 29.71
N VAL A 713 -12.25 -1.12 30.05
CA VAL A 713 -11.87 -1.62 31.38
C VAL A 713 -10.34 -1.61 31.50
N VAL A 714 -9.81 -1.36 32.69
CA VAL A 714 -8.36 -1.40 32.96
C VAL A 714 -7.77 -2.72 32.45
N GLY A 715 -6.75 -2.64 31.59
CA GLY A 715 -6.10 -3.79 30.95
C GLY A 715 -6.71 -4.22 29.61
N GLU A 716 -7.84 -3.65 29.20
CA GLU A 716 -8.40 -3.82 27.85
C GLU A 716 -7.82 -2.80 26.87
N VAL A 717 -7.37 -3.27 25.71
CA VAL A 717 -6.88 -2.46 24.59
C VAL A 717 -7.90 -2.51 23.47
N LEU A 718 -8.33 -1.34 22.99
CA LEU A 718 -9.21 -1.23 21.83
C LEU A 718 -8.41 -1.53 20.55
N ILE A 719 -8.87 -2.52 19.77
CA ILE A 719 -8.25 -2.96 18.51
C ILE A 719 -8.86 -2.18 17.33
N SER A 720 -10.18 -2.06 17.28
CA SER A 720 -10.88 -1.39 16.18
C SER A 720 -12.16 -0.71 16.65
N SER A 721 -12.49 0.38 15.95
CA SER A 721 -13.75 1.12 16.07
C SER A 721 -14.18 1.52 14.67
N THR A 722 -15.31 0.98 14.20
CA THR A 722 -15.80 1.20 12.85
C THR A 722 -17.26 1.65 12.86
N PRO A 723 -17.61 2.78 12.22
CA PRO A 723 -19.01 3.15 12.05
C PRO A 723 -19.66 2.26 10.98
N VAL A 724 -20.88 1.81 11.25
CA VAL A 724 -21.64 0.98 10.31
C VAL A 724 -22.23 1.89 9.23
N VAL A 725 -21.79 1.72 7.98
CA VAL A 725 -22.32 2.46 6.84
C VAL A 725 -23.54 1.75 6.28
N PHE A 726 -24.68 2.43 6.32
CA PHE A 726 -25.94 1.91 5.77
C PHE A 726 -26.03 2.26 4.28
N ASP A 727 -26.05 1.24 3.44
CA ASP A 727 -26.45 1.34 2.03
C ASP A 727 -27.99 1.33 1.89
N ASN A 728 -28.47 1.38 0.66
CA ASN A 728 -29.87 1.11 0.35
C ASN A 728 -30.29 -0.29 0.85
N ILE A 729 -31.42 -0.34 1.55
CA ILE A 729 -31.98 -1.57 2.14
C ILE A 729 -33.28 -1.90 1.43
N ALA A 730 -33.32 -3.04 0.71
CA ALA A 730 -34.52 -3.46 -0.01
C ALA A 730 -35.62 -3.99 0.91
N SER A 731 -35.26 -4.65 2.02
CA SER A 731 -36.23 -5.23 2.95
C SER A 731 -35.89 -4.97 4.41
N TYR A 732 -36.85 -4.37 5.12
CA TYR A 732 -36.81 -4.11 6.57
C TYR A 732 -37.14 -5.33 7.43
N GLY A 733 -37.69 -6.39 6.83
CA GLY A 733 -38.07 -7.61 7.54
C GLY A 733 -37.68 -8.87 6.79
N ARG A 734 -37.52 -9.96 7.53
CA ARG A 734 -37.26 -11.30 7.00
C ARG A 734 -38.50 -12.15 7.17
N PRO A 735 -39.15 -12.61 6.08
CA PRO A 735 -40.28 -13.52 6.18
C PRO A 735 -39.81 -14.88 6.72
N LEU A 736 -40.58 -15.45 7.64
CA LEU A 736 -40.39 -16.77 8.24
C LEU A 736 -41.31 -17.81 7.60
N GLY A 737 -40.94 -19.08 7.78
CA GLY A 737 -41.86 -20.19 7.56
C GLY A 737 -43.10 -20.03 8.42
N GLY A 738 -44.29 -20.17 7.83
CA GLY A 738 -45.55 -19.87 8.53
C GLY A 738 -46.02 -18.41 8.50
N LYS A 739 -45.49 -17.58 7.58
CA LYS A 739 -45.96 -16.20 7.26
C LYS A 739 -45.70 -15.12 8.31
N ALA A 740 -45.00 -15.44 9.40
CA ALA A 740 -44.51 -14.43 10.33
C ALA A 740 -43.35 -13.62 9.71
N VAL A 741 -43.04 -12.45 10.26
CA VAL A 741 -41.93 -11.60 9.79
C VAL A 741 -41.08 -11.22 10.99
N LEU A 742 -39.76 -11.42 10.88
CA LEU A 742 -38.79 -10.84 11.81
C LEU A 742 -38.34 -9.48 11.28
N TYR A 743 -38.63 -8.41 12.02
CA TYR A 743 -38.16 -7.08 11.65
C TYR A 743 -36.70 -6.91 12.06
N LYS A 744 -35.86 -6.45 11.13
CA LYS A 744 -34.44 -6.21 11.35
C LYS A 744 -34.26 -5.02 12.29
N TYR A 745 -33.34 -5.12 13.25
CA TYR A 745 -32.92 -3.95 14.02
C TYR A 745 -31.99 -3.09 13.15
N LEU A 746 -32.50 -1.96 12.67
CA LEU A 746 -31.80 -1.06 11.76
C LEU A 746 -31.64 0.31 12.42
N ASN A 747 -30.41 0.61 12.84
CA ASN A 747 -30.01 1.90 13.39
C ASN A 747 -28.79 2.41 12.58
N PRO A 748 -28.87 3.55 11.88
CA PRO A 748 -27.76 4.08 11.09
C PRO A 748 -26.60 4.64 11.94
N HIS A 749 -26.78 4.72 13.26
CA HIS A 749 -25.80 5.25 14.21
C HIS A 749 -25.05 4.14 14.96
N LEU A 750 -24.93 2.94 14.38
CA LEU A 750 -24.19 1.87 15.02
C LEU A 750 -22.69 2.01 14.79
N VAL A 751 -21.92 1.68 15.82
CA VAL A 751 -20.46 1.55 15.78
C VAL A 751 -20.11 0.19 16.37
N ASP A 752 -19.34 -0.61 15.64
CA ASP A 752 -18.78 -1.86 16.15
C ASP A 752 -17.39 -1.62 16.74
N LEU A 753 -17.15 -2.24 17.90
CA LEU A 753 -15.95 -2.12 18.71
C LEU A 753 -15.37 -3.51 18.94
N ALA A 754 -14.06 -3.65 18.77
CA ALA A 754 -13.31 -4.84 19.15
C ALA A 754 -12.20 -4.45 20.13
N SER A 755 -12.09 -5.17 21.25
CA SER A 755 -11.01 -5.00 22.22
C SER A 755 -10.42 -6.34 22.68
N THR A 756 -9.24 -6.31 23.27
CA THR A 756 -8.56 -7.48 23.85
C THR A 756 -8.00 -7.17 25.23
N HIS A 757 -8.02 -8.16 26.11
CA HIS A 757 -7.35 -8.11 27.40
C HIS A 757 -6.25 -9.17 27.40
N ALA A 758 -5.01 -8.75 27.09
CA ALA A 758 -3.89 -9.66 26.90
C ALA A 758 -3.61 -10.52 28.14
N GLU A 759 -3.63 -9.93 29.35
CA GLU A 759 -3.34 -10.64 30.60
C GLU A 759 -4.38 -11.71 30.96
N LYS A 760 -5.67 -11.42 30.75
CA LYS A 760 -6.77 -12.36 31.02
C LYS A 760 -7.05 -13.30 29.85
N GLY A 761 -6.49 -13.04 28.69
CA GLY A 761 -6.59 -13.89 27.51
C GLY A 761 -7.97 -13.95 26.87
N TYR A 762 -8.76 -12.87 26.93
CA TYR A 762 -10.05 -12.77 26.22
C TYR A 762 -10.10 -11.54 25.31
N GLY A 763 -10.97 -11.61 24.32
CA GLY A 763 -11.39 -10.49 23.48
C GLY A 763 -12.84 -10.12 23.75
N LYS A 764 -13.23 -8.91 23.35
CA LYS A 764 -14.58 -8.41 23.53
C LYS A 764 -15.05 -7.71 22.26
N VAL A 765 -16.26 -8.01 21.83
CA VAL A 765 -16.92 -7.41 20.67
C VAL A 765 -18.19 -6.74 21.15
N GLU A 766 -18.36 -5.45 20.82
CA GLU A 766 -19.54 -4.69 21.18
C GLU A 766 -20.09 -3.92 19.99
N VAL A 767 -21.41 -3.78 19.93
CA VAL A 767 -22.09 -2.86 19.02
C VAL A 767 -22.73 -1.79 19.87
N LEU A 768 -22.45 -0.54 19.54
CA LEU A 768 -22.83 0.62 20.33
C LEU A 768 -23.60 1.61 19.47
N ASP A 769 -24.55 2.31 20.08
CA ASP A 769 -25.23 3.43 19.45
C ASP A 769 -24.42 4.72 19.66
N SER A 770 -23.85 5.26 18.59
CA SER A 770 -22.95 6.40 18.58
C SER A 770 -23.61 7.70 19.08
N THR A 771 -24.94 7.77 19.06
CA THR A 771 -25.67 8.96 19.54
C THR A 771 -25.88 8.93 21.05
N SER A 772 -26.29 7.78 21.60
CA SER A 772 -26.70 7.63 23.00
C SER A 772 -25.63 7.02 23.91
N GLY A 773 -24.61 6.38 23.34
CA GLY A 773 -23.59 5.65 24.10
C GLY A 773 -24.04 4.26 24.56
N ARG A 774 -25.26 3.84 24.19
CA ARG A 774 -25.88 2.59 24.67
C ARG A 774 -25.31 1.37 23.95
N VAL A 775 -24.98 0.34 24.72
CA VAL A 775 -24.57 -0.97 24.18
C VAL A 775 -25.80 -1.71 23.65
N VAL A 776 -25.77 -2.06 22.38
CA VAL A 776 -26.80 -2.77 21.63
C VAL A 776 -26.55 -4.27 21.66
N TYR A 777 -25.28 -4.67 21.53
CA TYR A 777 -24.82 -6.06 21.60
C TYR A 777 -23.45 -6.10 22.29
N SER A 778 -23.17 -7.16 23.04
CA SER A 778 -21.88 -7.39 23.69
C SER A 778 -21.61 -8.88 23.76
N ALA A 779 -20.41 -9.29 23.35
CA ALA A 779 -19.92 -10.67 23.44
C ALA A 779 -18.48 -10.68 23.93
N GLN A 780 -18.18 -11.62 24.83
CA GLN A 780 -16.81 -11.93 25.24
C GLN A 780 -16.37 -13.21 24.52
N VAL A 781 -15.16 -13.20 23.96
CA VAL A 781 -14.54 -14.32 23.26
C VAL A 781 -13.28 -14.77 23.97
N ASP A 782 -13.27 -16.00 24.47
CA ASP A 782 -12.12 -16.54 25.19
C ASP A 782 -10.98 -16.93 24.21
N GLY A 783 -9.74 -16.81 24.68
CA GLY A 783 -8.52 -17.18 23.95
C GLY A 783 -8.02 -16.14 22.95
N ALA A 784 -8.73 -15.02 22.75
CA ALA A 784 -8.35 -13.98 21.80
C ALA A 784 -7.26 -13.05 22.38
N ARG A 785 -6.01 -13.27 21.99
CA ARG A 785 -4.84 -12.43 22.33
C ARG A 785 -4.45 -11.51 21.16
N GLY A 786 -5.22 -10.46 20.91
CA GLY A 786 -4.93 -9.44 19.88
C GLY A 786 -5.63 -9.62 18.52
N ASP A 787 -5.92 -10.85 18.10
CA ASP A 787 -6.53 -11.12 16.78
C ASP A 787 -8.07 -11.21 16.84
N VAL A 788 -8.74 -10.07 16.92
CA VAL A 788 -10.20 -9.97 16.75
C VAL A 788 -10.50 -9.07 15.55
N LYS A 789 -11.26 -9.57 14.58
CA LYS A 789 -11.70 -8.83 13.38
C LYS A 789 -13.22 -8.74 13.39
N THR A 790 -13.77 -7.55 13.15
CA THR A 790 -15.22 -7.30 13.13
C THR A 790 -15.60 -6.64 11.82
N ALA A 791 -16.81 -6.91 11.34
CA ALA A 791 -17.44 -6.17 10.27
C ALA A 791 -18.96 -6.26 10.45
N MET A 792 -19.67 -5.16 10.18
CA MET A 792 -21.12 -5.12 10.26
C MET A 792 -21.74 -4.46 9.02
N VAL A 793 -22.85 -5.03 8.53
CA VAL A 793 -23.66 -4.46 7.45
C VAL A 793 -25.14 -4.57 7.81
N GLU A 794 -25.88 -3.48 7.71
CA GLU A 794 -27.29 -3.41 8.12
C GLU A 794 -27.50 -3.90 9.58
N ASN A 795 -28.13 -5.07 9.75
CA ASN A 795 -28.40 -5.72 11.03
C ASN A 795 -27.52 -6.96 11.28
N TRP A 796 -26.53 -7.20 10.42
CA TRP A 796 -25.73 -8.41 10.39
C TRP A 796 -24.28 -8.09 10.78
N LEU A 797 -23.90 -8.52 11.98
CA LEU A 797 -22.54 -8.44 12.52
C LEU A 797 -21.84 -9.78 12.29
N VAL A 798 -20.60 -9.72 11.84
CA VAL A 798 -19.71 -10.88 11.77
C VAL A 798 -18.41 -10.52 12.46
N PHE A 799 -17.91 -11.42 13.31
CA PHE A 799 -16.60 -11.27 13.92
C PHE A 799 -15.83 -12.58 13.94
N ALA A 800 -14.52 -12.50 13.72
CA ALA A 800 -13.61 -13.64 13.71
C ALA A 800 -12.49 -13.42 14.72
N TRP A 801 -12.06 -14.51 15.36
CA TRP A 801 -10.93 -14.48 16.28
C TRP A 801 -10.16 -15.79 16.26
N LYS A 802 -8.89 -15.71 16.66
CA LYS A 802 -8.04 -16.87 16.89
C LYS A 802 -8.18 -17.31 18.35
N GLY A 803 -8.76 -18.48 18.59
CA GLY A 803 -8.74 -19.11 19.91
C GLY A 803 -7.70 -20.23 19.97
N GLU A 804 -7.68 -21.00 21.06
CA GLU A 804 -6.68 -22.07 21.29
C GLU A 804 -6.72 -23.16 20.21
N ASP A 805 -7.92 -23.64 19.85
CA ASP A 805 -8.10 -24.69 18.82
C ASP A 805 -8.13 -24.15 17.38
N GLY A 806 -7.77 -22.89 17.16
CA GLY A 806 -7.75 -22.25 15.84
C GLY A 806 -8.80 -21.15 15.64
N TRP A 807 -9.01 -20.79 14.38
CA TRP A 807 -9.84 -19.66 13.99
C TRP A 807 -11.33 -19.97 14.05
N ARG A 808 -12.08 -19.04 14.64
CA ARG A 808 -13.54 -19.09 14.79
C ARG A 808 -14.14 -17.84 14.16
N ILE A 809 -15.38 -17.98 13.67
CA ILE A 809 -16.17 -16.88 13.16
C ILE A 809 -17.59 -16.98 13.71
N THR A 810 -18.09 -15.89 14.26
CA THR A 810 -19.46 -15.79 14.76
C THR A 810 -20.25 -14.85 13.87
N SER A 811 -21.44 -15.29 13.50
CA SER A 811 -22.43 -14.52 12.77
C SER A 811 -23.58 -14.16 13.70
N VAL A 812 -23.93 -12.89 13.76
CA VAL A 812 -24.96 -12.33 14.65
C VAL A 812 -25.93 -11.49 13.82
N GLU A 813 -27.21 -11.81 13.88
CA GLU A 813 -28.27 -10.99 13.31
C GLU A 813 -29.09 -10.35 14.44
N LEU A 814 -29.28 -9.02 14.35
CA LEU A 814 -30.07 -8.24 15.29
C LEU A 814 -31.49 -8.02 14.75
N TYR A 815 -32.50 -8.33 15.56
CA TYR A 815 -33.91 -8.19 15.24
C TYR A 815 -34.65 -7.37 16.31
N GLU A 816 -35.74 -6.71 15.93
CA GLU A 816 -36.64 -6.07 16.89
C GLU A 816 -37.44 -7.14 17.65
N ASP A 817 -37.45 -7.06 18.99
CA ASP A 817 -38.27 -7.91 19.85
C ASP A 817 -39.60 -7.21 20.19
N ALA A 818 -40.45 -7.05 19.17
CA ALA A 818 -41.75 -6.38 19.30
C ALA A 818 -42.86 -7.16 18.58
N GLN A 819 -44.06 -7.17 19.18
CA GLN A 819 -45.26 -7.83 18.63
C GLN A 819 -45.95 -7.02 17.49
N GLY A 820 -45.28 -6.00 16.94
CA GLY A 820 -45.82 -5.06 15.96
C GLY A 820 -45.02 -4.99 14.66
N LYS A 821 -45.35 -4.00 13.82
CA LYS A 821 -44.52 -3.65 12.65
C LYS A 821 -43.20 -3.05 13.12
N GLY A 822 -42.10 -3.31 12.41
CA GLY A 822 -40.78 -2.74 12.70
C GLY A 822 -40.79 -1.21 12.71
N GLN A 823 -40.07 -0.62 13.66
CA GLN A 823 -40.10 0.82 13.97
C GLN A 823 -38.72 1.49 13.92
N THR A 824 -37.61 0.73 13.97
CA THR A 824 -36.29 1.34 14.16
C THR A 824 -35.85 2.32 13.08
N PRO A 825 -36.19 2.17 11.78
CA PRO A 825 -35.77 3.14 10.77
C PRO A 825 -36.31 4.56 11.00
N GLY A 826 -37.35 4.74 11.81
CA GLY A 826 -37.95 6.03 12.12
C GLY A 826 -37.89 6.40 13.62
N SER A 827 -37.19 5.64 14.44
CA SER A 827 -37.10 5.89 15.89
C SER A 827 -35.91 6.78 16.24
N SER A 828 -36.10 7.68 17.21
CA SER A 828 -34.97 8.41 17.81
C SER A 828 -34.19 7.50 18.77
N SER A 829 -32.86 7.55 18.68
CA SER A 829 -31.95 6.85 19.59
C SER A 829 -32.06 7.28 21.06
N PHE A 830 -32.57 8.48 21.34
CA PHE A 830 -32.85 8.96 22.70
C PHE A 830 -34.24 8.55 23.22
N GLY A 831 -35.04 7.89 22.38
CA GLY A 831 -36.33 7.33 22.76
C GLY A 831 -36.21 6.13 23.69
N SER A 832 -37.34 5.47 23.97
CA SER A 832 -37.33 4.23 24.76
C SER A 832 -36.51 3.15 24.06
N ALA A 833 -35.63 2.51 24.83
CA ALA A 833 -34.82 1.39 24.38
C ALA A 833 -35.68 0.31 23.71
N HIS A 834 -35.51 0.11 22.40
CA HIS A 834 -36.11 -1.03 21.71
C HIS A 834 -35.53 -2.32 22.27
N ALA A 835 -36.40 -3.29 22.55
CA ALA A 835 -35.98 -4.64 22.90
C ALA A 835 -35.41 -5.32 21.65
N ILE A 836 -34.29 -6.02 21.80
CA ILE A 836 -33.54 -6.61 20.70
C ILE A 836 -33.48 -8.11 20.88
N LYS A 837 -33.90 -8.83 19.85
CA LYS A 837 -33.76 -10.27 19.75
C LYS A 837 -32.54 -10.58 18.89
N THR A 838 -31.60 -11.32 19.44
CA THR A 838 -30.37 -11.71 18.76
C THR A 838 -30.45 -13.15 18.27
N ALA A 839 -29.97 -13.40 17.05
CA ALA A 839 -29.70 -14.74 16.55
C ALA A 839 -28.20 -14.84 16.31
N GLU A 840 -27.52 -15.70 17.07
CA GLU A 840 -26.07 -15.86 17.00
C GLU A 840 -25.65 -17.31 16.77
N ARG A 841 -24.57 -17.49 16.00
CA ARG A 841 -23.96 -18.80 15.78
C ARG A 841 -22.48 -18.68 15.45
N THR A 842 -21.68 -19.53 16.10
CA THR A 842 -20.24 -19.65 15.85
C THR A 842 -19.93 -20.84 14.94
N PHE A 843 -18.89 -20.67 14.12
CA PHE A 843 -18.35 -21.65 13.20
C PHE A 843 -16.82 -21.69 13.31
N PHE A 844 -16.22 -22.80 12.91
CA PHE A 844 -14.78 -23.00 12.80
C PHE A 844 -14.30 -22.73 11.36
N LEU A 845 -13.15 -22.10 11.24
CA LEU A 845 -12.47 -21.83 9.97
C LEU A 845 -11.15 -22.63 9.90
N GLY A 846 -10.89 -23.22 8.73
CA GLY A 846 -9.64 -23.93 8.45
C GLY A 846 -8.48 -23.03 7.98
N TYR A 847 -8.61 -21.72 8.14
CA TYR A 847 -7.65 -20.69 7.71
C TYR A 847 -7.77 -19.46 8.60
N GLY A 848 -6.71 -18.65 8.68
CA GLY A 848 -6.68 -17.40 9.42
C GLY A 848 -7.33 -16.22 8.71
N VAL A 849 -7.80 -15.23 9.46
CA VAL A 849 -8.53 -14.07 8.95
C VAL A 849 -7.71 -12.80 9.17
N LYS A 850 -7.35 -12.11 8.09
CA LYS A 850 -6.67 -10.81 8.14
C LYS A 850 -7.66 -9.65 8.15
N SER A 851 -8.66 -9.70 7.28
CA SER A 851 -9.64 -8.61 7.09
C SER A 851 -11.01 -9.15 6.66
N LEU A 852 -12.05 -8.40 7.01
CA LEU A 852 -13.45 -8.71 6.73
C LEU A 852 -14.12 -7.51 6.03
N GLY A 853 -15.04 -7.79 5.11
CA GLY A 853 -15.85 -6.78 4.43
C GLY A 853 -17.12 -7.37 3.85
N PHE A 854 -17.96 -6.55 3.23
CA PHE A 854 -19.21 -7.02 2.61
C PHE A 854 -19.36 -6.48 1.19
N THR A 855 -20.05 -7.23 0.35
CA THR A 855 -20.44 -6.76 -0.99
C THR A 855 -21.53 -5.69 -0.91
N THR A 856 -21.46 -4.68 -1.77
CA THR A 856 -22.46 -3.61 -1.88
C THR A 856 -23.19 -3.64 -3.22
N SER A 857 -24.45 -3.20 -3.25
CA SER A 857 -25.29 -3.17 -4.45
C SER A 857 -26.17 -1.92 -4.46
N LYS A 858 -26.68 -1.54 -5.64
CA LYS A 858 -27.33 -0.25 -5.85
C LYS A 858 -28.61 -0.09 -5.04
N PHE A 859 -29.41 -1.13 -4.91
CA PHE A 859 -30.71 -1.14 -4.24
C PHE A 859 -30.77 -2.06 -3.01
N GLY A 860 -29.69 -2.81 -2.72
CA GLY A 860 -29.66 -3.75 -1.61
C GLY A 860 -30.58 -4.98 -1.79
N ILE A 861 -30.88 -5.36 -3.03
CA ILE A 861 -31.74 -6.50 -3.38
C ILE A 861 -30.91 -7.78 -3.46
N THR A 862 -29.73 -7.71 -4.08
CA THR A 862 -28.84 -8.88 -4.18
C THR A 862 -28.39 -9.34 -2.79
N ALA A 863 -28.06 -10.62 -2.64
CA ALA A 863 -27.61 -11.14 -1.35
C ALA A 863 -26.28 -10.47 -0.98
N LYS A 864 -26.12 -10.09 0.29
CA LYS A 864 -24.82 -9.65 0.81
C LYS A 864 -23.94 -10.88 1.02
N GLU A 865 -22.69 -10.87 0.53
CA GLU A 865 -21.68 -11.87 0.89
C GLU A 865 -20.63 -11.26 1.80
N LEU A 866 -20.07 -12.08 2.68
CA LEU A 866 -18.90 -11.72 3.47
C LEU A 866 -17.65 -11.92 2.61
N LEU A 867 -16.81 -10.90 2.53
CA LEU A 867 -15.51 -10.95 1.89
C LEU A 867 -14.45 -11.14 2.97
N VAL A 868 -13.49 -12.03 2.71
CA VAL A 868 -12.43 -12.38 3.66
C VAL A 868 -11.09 -12.37 2.97
N VAL A 869 -10.14 -11.62 3.53
CA VAL A 869 -8.71 -11.81 3.26
C VAL A 869 -8.18 -12.83 4.25
N ASN A 870 -7.66 -13.94 3.76
CA ASN A 870 -7.12 -15.00 4.62
C ASN A 870 -5.59 -14.89 4.84
N ASP A 871 -5.08 -15.68 5.78
CA ASP A 871 -3.65 -15.82 6.08
C ASP A 871 -2.82 -16.35 4.89
N ARG A 872 -3.45 -17.05 3.93
CA ARG A 872 -2.85 -17.50 2.67
C ARG A 872 -2.76 -16.39 1.60
N ASN A 873 -3.06 -15.15 1.95
CA ASN A 873 -3.07 -13.99 1.05
C ASN A 873 -4.05 -14.15 -0.12
N GLN A 874 -5.19 -14.78 0.12
CA GLN A 874 -6.26 -14.94 -0.85
C GLN A 874 -7.46 -14.09 -0.45
N VAL A 875 -8.15 -13.55 -1.45
CA VAL A 875 -9.44 -12.90 -1.29
C VAL A 875 -10.52 -13.92 -1.61
N SER A 876 -11.41 -14.19 -0.66
CA SER A 876 -12.49 -15.17 -0.79
C SER A 876 -13.83 -14.58 -0.37
N SER A 877 -14.93 -15.10 -0.92
CA SER A 877 -16.28 -14.76 -0.48
C SER A 877 -16.91 -15.93 0.29
N ILE A 878 -17.68 -15.62 1.32
CA ILE A 878 -18.51 -16.59 2.05
C ILE A 878 -19.97 -16.20 1.82
N PRO A 879 -20.75 -17.03 1.12
CA PRO A 879 -22.17 -16.78 0.92
C PRO A 879 -22.90 -16.66 2.26
N ARG A 880 -23.75 -15.65 2.40
CA ARG A 880 -24.54 -15.41 3.64
C ARG A 880 -25.33 -16.64 4.10
N ARG A 881 -25.79 -17.48 3.18
CA ARG A 881 -26.54 -18.71 3.51
C ARG A 881 -25.73 -19.69 4.36
N LEU A 882 -24.40 -19.71 4.23
CA LEU A 882 -23.52 -20.53 5.06
C LEU A 882 -23.36 -19.93 6.47
N LEU A 883 -23.39 -18.62 6.59
CA LEU A 883 -23.24 -17.90 7.86
C LEU A 883 -24.60 -17.52 8.49
N ASP A 884 -25.71 -18.10 8.06
CA ASP A 884 -27.01 -17.82 8.67
C ASP A 884 -27.06 -18.42 10.10
N PRO A 885 -27.25 -17.60 11.15
CA PRO A 885 -27.23 -18.10 12.53
C PRO A 885 -28.43 -19.00 12.86
N ARG A 886 -29.48 -18.95 12.05
CA ARG A 886 -30.74 -19.69 12.23
C ARG A 886 -30.71 -21.09 11.60
N ARG A 887 -29.58 -21.52 11.02
CA ARG A 887 -29.41 -22.89 10.51
C ARG A 887 -29.76 -23.93 11.60
N PRO A 888 -30.67 -24.89 11.35
CA PRO A 888 -31.10 -25.86 12.36
C PRO A 888 -30.01 -26.89 12.65
N LYS A 889 -29.79 -27.23 13.93
CA LYS A 889 -28.80 -28.26 14.34
C LYS A 889 -29.17 -29.69 13.92
N GLY A 890 -30.44 -29.94 13.63
CA GLY A 890 -30.97 -31.26 13.26
C GLY A 890 -31.65 -31.26 11.90
N LYS A 891 -32.53 -32.24 11.70
CA LYS A 891 -33.34 -32.32 10.48
C LYS A 891 -34.21 -31.06 10.35
N PRO A 892 -34.18 -30.35 9.21
CA PRO A 892 -34.99 -29.14 9.02
C PRO A 892 -36.48 -29.42 9.20
N THR A 893 -37.15 -28.57 9.98
CA THR A 893 -38.60 -28.56 10.14
C THR A 893 -39.30 -28.12 8.84
N SER A 894 -40.62 -28.23 8.76
CA SER A 894 -41.37 -27.74 7.58
C SER A 894 -41.20 -26.24 7.37
N ALA A 895 -41.15 -25.44 8.44
CA ALA A 895 -40.90 -24.01 8.37
C ALA A 895 -39.46 -23.71 7.91
N ASP A 896 -38.46 -24.44 8.42
CA ASP A 896 -37.06 -24.29 7.97
C ASP A 896 -36.90 -24.60 6.48
N LYS A 897 -37.64 -25.59 5.98
CA LYS A 897 -37.65 -25.96 4.55
C LYS A 897 -38.34 -24.91 3.68
N GLU A 898 -39.41 -24.29 4.18
CA GLU A 898 -40.08 -23.18 3.49
C GLU A 898 -39.12 -21.98 3.33
N GLU A 899 -38.27 -21.73 4.33
CA GLU A 899 -37.20 -20.72 4.28
C GLU A 899 -35.93 -21.19 3.55
N MET A 900 -35.89 -22.43 3.06
CA MET A 900 -34.72 -23.04 2.43
C MET A 900 -33.46 -23.03 3.33
N LEU A 901 -33.62 -23.14 4.65
CA LEU A 901 -32.50 -23.23 5.58
C LEU A 901 -31.76 -24.56 5.41
N ILE A 902 -30.43 -24.47 5.37
CA ILE A 902 -29.56 -25.65 5.37
C ILE A 902 -29.22 -26.04 6.82
N PRO A 903 -29.06 -27.34 7.13
CA PRO A 903 -28.64 -27.78 8.47
C PRO A 903 -27.34 -27.09 8.89
N TYR A 904 -27.19 -26.83 10.18
CA TYR A 904 -25.98 -26.27 10.75
C TYR A 904 -24.84 -27.28 10.62
N ASP A 905 -23.72 -26.78 10.12
CA ASP A 905 -22.43 -27.45 10.12
C ASP A 905 -21.48 -26.50 10.85
N SER A 906 -20.78 -27.01 11.87
CA SER A 906 -19.88 -26.20 12.68
C SER A 906 -18.63 -25.78 11.92
N VAL A 907 -18.27 -26.47 10.83
CA VAL A 907 -17.07 -26.16 10.05
C VAL A 907 -17.46 -25.51 8.73
N ILE A 908 -16.94 -24.31 8.47
CA ILE A 908 -17.00 -23.72 7.13
C ILE A 908 -15.79 -24.23 6.35
N SER A 909 -16.04 -25.14 5.42
CA SER A 909 -15.00 -25.69 4.55
C SER A 909 -14.45 -24.61 3.62
N HIS A 910 -13.13 -24.59 3.45
CA HIS A 910 -12.49 -23.75 2.43
C HIS A 910 -12.81 -24.32 1.05
N ASP A 911 -13.69 -23.65 0.30
CA ASP A 911 -14.03 -24.02 -1.07
C ASP A 911 -13.23 -23.14 -2.05
N PRO A 912 -12.30 -23.71 -2.83
CA PRO A 912 -11.51 -22.94 -3.79
C PRO A 912 -12.35 -22.24 -4.85
N ARG A 913 -13.59 -22.67 -5.11
CA ARG A 913 -14.51 -22.00 -6.04
C ARG A 913 -14.97 -20.64 -5.54
N HIS A 914 -14.86 -20.39 -4.25
CA HIS A 914 -15.19 -19.10 -3.63
C HIS A 914 -13.97 -18.19 -3.45
N VAL A 915 -12.78 -18.61 -3.93
CA VAL A 915 -11.58 -17.78 -3.93
C VAL A 915 -11.61 -16.84 -5.13
N VAL A 916 -11.97 -15.59 -4.86
CA VAL A 916 -12.12 -14.50 -5.84
C VAL A 916 -10.78 -14.16 -6.48
N SER A 917 -9.69 -14.15 -5.70
CA SER A 917 -8.34 -13.90 -6.23
C SER A 917 -7.73 -15.08 -6.97
N HIS A 918 -8.44 -16.22 -7.10
CA HIS A 918 -8.04 -17.42 -7.83
C HIS A 918 -6.58 -17.83 -7.59
N LYS A 919 -5.67 -17.60 -8.56
CA LYS A 919 -4.24 -17.93 -8.47
C LYS A 919 -3.38 -16.80 -7.87
N ASN A 920 -3.92 -15.59 -7.82
CA ASN A 920 -3.20 -14.40 -7.37
C ASN A 920 -3.17 -14.37 -5.85
N GLN A 921 -1.96 -14.36 -5.30
CA GLN A 921 -1.72 -14.08 -3.89
C GLN A 921 -1.59 -12.57 -3.72
N VAL A 922 -2.54 -11.97 -3.01
CA VAL A 922 -2.62 -10.53 -2.74
C VAL A 922 -1.89 -10.28 -1.42
N LEU A 923 -0.56 -10.16 -1.49
CA LEU A 923 0.28 -10.01 -0.30
C LEU A 923 -0.04 -8.70 0.43
N GLY A 924 -0.05 -8.76 1.76
CA GLY A 924 -0.25 -7.59 2.62
C GLY A 924 -1.59 -6.87 2.44
N ALA A 925 -2.62 -7.49 1.87
CA ALA A 925 -3.95 -6.89 1.77
C ALA A 925 -4.63 -6.80 3.15
N GLU A 926 -5.02 -5.59 3.54
CA GLU A 926 -5.63 -5.31 4.85
C GLU A 926 -7.00 -4.64 4.72
N HIS A 927 -7.25 -3.99 3.58
CA HIS A 927 -8.47 -3.23 3.35
C HIS A 927 -9.27 -3.79 2.17
N LEU A 928 -10.59 -3.85 2.35
CA LEU A 928 -11.55 -4.25 1.33
C LEU A 928 -12.52 -3.08 1.10
N TYR A 929 -12.58 -2.59 -0.13
CA TYR A 929 -13.47 -1.50 -0.50
C TYR A 929 -14.35 -1.91 -1.69
N THR A 930 -15.66 -1.85 -1.50
CA THR A 930 -16.64 -2.29 -2.49
C THR A 930 -17.46 -1.13 -3.01
N SER A 931 -17.84 -1.19 -4.29
CA SER A 931 -18.73 -0.18 -4.90
C SER A 931 -19.83 -0.85 -5.71
N PRO A 932 -21.07 -0.37 -5.61
CA PRO A 932 -22.17 -0.87 -6.43
C PRO A 932 -22.01 -0.45 -7.89
N THR A 933 -22.44 -1.30 -8.82
CA THR A 933 -22.56 -0.93 -10.25
C THR A 933 -23.97 -0.44 -10.58
N LEU A 934 -24.27 -0.09 -11.83
CA LEU A 934 -25.66 0.16 -12.23
C LEU A 934 -26.48 -1.13 -12.32
N ALA A 935 -25.82 -2.27 -12.52
CA ALA A 935 -26.41 -3.59 -12.41
C ALA A 935 -26.52 -3.98 -10.94
N GLU A 936 -27.73 -4.33 -10.49
CA GLU A 936 -28.00 -4.73 -9.11
C GLU A 936 -27.31 -6.04 -8.76
N SER A 937 -27.08 -6.90 -9.75
CA SER A 937 -26.41 -8.19 -9.54
C SER A 937 -24.91 -8.09 -9.28
N THR A 938 -24.26 -6.98 -9.65
CA THR A 938 -22.80 -6.89 -9.76
C THR A 938 -22.21 -5.82 -8.83
N SER A 939 -21.12 -6.19 -8.16
CA SER A 939 -20.34 -5.33 -7.26
C SER A 939 -18.87 -5.29 -7.69
N LEU A 940 -18.22 -4.13 -7.55
CA LEU A 940 -16.77 -4.04 -7.64
C LEU A 940 -16.15 -4.29 -6.27
N LEU A 941 -15.00 -4.95 -6.22
CA LEU A 941 -14.17 -5.06 -5.04
C LEU A 941 -12.75 -4.62 -5.36
N PHE A 942 -12.24 -3.70 -4.57
CA PHE A 942 -10.84 -3.33 -4.50
C PHE A 942 -10.26 -3.78 -3.14
N ALA A 943 -9.34 -4.74 -3.19
CA ALA A 943 -8.56 -5.19 -2.04
C ALA A 943 -7.16 -4.57 -2.13
N TYR A 944 -6.72 -3.91 -1.06
CA TYR A 944 -5.45 -3.19 -1.06
C TYR A 944 -4.71 -3.25 0.28
N GLY A 945 -3.42 -2.96 0.19
CA GLY A 945 -2.42 -2.92 1.24
C GLY A 945 -1.06 -2.86 0.55
N LEU A 946 -0.18 -3.85 0.75
CA LEU A 946 1.03 -3.95 -0.08
C LEU A 946 0.68 -4.17 -1.56
N ASP A 947 -0.07 -5.23 -1.89
CA ASP A 947 -0.54 -5.48 -3.24
C ASP A 947 -1.90 -4.84 -3.51
N LEU A 948 -2.16 -4.57 -4.80
CA LEU A 948 -3.46 -4.11 -5.26
C LEU A 948 -4.16 -5.22 -6.05
N PHE A 949 -5.40 -5.53 -5.70
CA PHE A 949 -6.25 -6.45 -6.44
C PHE A 949 -7.64 -5.85 -6.62
N LEU A 950 -8.17 -5.91 -7.84
CA LEU A 950 -9.52 -5.46 -8.12
C LEU A 950 -10.25 -6.48 -8.97
N THR A 951 -11.53 -6.71 -8.66
CA THR A 951 -12.43 -7.48 -9.50
C THR A 951 -13.76 -6.75 -9.71
N ARG A 952 -14.31 -6.88 -10.92
CA ARG A 952 -15.63 -6.38 -11.34
C ARG A 952 -16.65 -7.52 -11.52
N GLY A 953 -16.27 -8.74 -11.15
CA GLY A 953 -17.04 -9.96 -11.40
C GLY A 953 -17.80 -10.50 -10.20
N LEU A 954 -17.88 -9.77 -9.09
CA LEU A 954 -18.61 -10.24 -7.90
C LEU A 954 -20.10 -10.21 -8.15
N THR A 955 -20.71 -11.39 -8.14
CA THR A 955 -22.14 -11.60 -8.42
C THR A 955 -22.78 -12.50 -7.37
N PRO A 956 -23.04 -11.98 -6.14
CA PRO A 956 -23.56 -12.77 -5.01
C PRO A 956 -24.75 -13.67 -5.30
N SER A 957 -25.71 -13.17 -6.09
CA SER A 957 -26.93 -13.90 -6.48
C SER A 957 -26.89 -14.39 -7.93
N GLY A 958 -25.70 -14.38 -8.56
CA GLY A 958 -25.55 -14.53 -10.00
C GLY A 958 -26.10 -13.33 -10.79
N THR A 959 -25.95 -13.37 -12.11
CA THR A 959 -26.30 -12.26 -13.03
C THR A 959 -27.77 -12.32 -13.44
N PHE A 960 -28.68 -11.87 -12.58
CA PHE A 960 -30.13 -11.92 -12.88
C PHE A 960 -30.65 -10.77 -13.75
N ASP A 961 -29.87 -9.69 -13.89
CA ASP A 961 -30.19 -8.50 -14.69
C ASP A 961 -29.36 -8.38 -15.98
N ILE A 962 -28.40 -9.30 -16.20
CA ILE A 962 -27.62 -9.41 -17.43
C ILE A 962 -27.80 -10.80 -18.01
N LEU A 963 -28.01 -10.87 -19.32
CA LEU A 963 -28.19 -12.12 -20.04
C LEU A 963 -26.91 -12.99 -19.98
N SER A 964 -27.05 -14.26 -19.60
CA SER A 964 -25.92 -15.19 -19.49
C SER A 964 -25.28 -15.52 -20.84
N ASP A 965 -23.98 -15.83 -20.83
CA ASP A 965 -23.22 -16.27 -22.02
C ASP A 965 -23.76 -17.57 -22.63
N SER A 966 -24.37 -18.44 -21.82
CA SER A 966 -24.98 -19.70 -22.27
C SER A 966 -26.33 -19.54 -22.97
N PHE A 967 -26.86 -18.32 -23.08
CA PHE A 967 -28.17 -18.08 -23.69
C PHE A 967 -28.10 -18.24 -25.22
N ASN A 968 -28.84 -19.22 -25.75
CA ASN A 968 -28.79 -19.56 -27.17
C ASN A 968 -29.63 -18.62 -28.05
N LYS A 969 -29.04 -17.46 -28.38
CA LYS A 969 -29.67 -16.44 -29.22
C LYS A 969 -29.98 -16.91 -30.64
N VAL A 970 -29.09 -17.73 -31.20
CA VAL A 970 -29.23 -18.27 -32.56
C VAL A 970 -30.47 -19.16 -32.66
N GLN A 971 -30.73 -19.98 -31.65
CA GLN A 971 -31.92 -20.83 -31.59
C GLN A 971 -33.22 -20.01 -31.56
N ILE A 972 -33.26 -18.90 -30.83
CA ILE A 972 -34.45 -18.01 -30.79
C ILE A 972 -34.69 -17.38 -32.16
N LEU A 973 -33.65 -16.83 -32.78
CA LEU A 973 -33.75 -16.23 -34.11
C LEU A 973 -34.18 -17.25 -35.16
N LEU A 974 -33.63 -18.47 -35.13
CA LEU A 974 -34.01 -19.56 -36.01
C LEU A 974 -35.48 -19.96 -35.79
N SER A 975 -35.92 -20.08 -34.55
CA SER A 975 -37.31 -20.45 -34.20
C SER A 975 -38.30 -19.39 -34.68
N LEU A 976 -37.99 -18.10 -34.48
CA LEU A 976 -38.78 -16.98 -34.99
C LEU A 976 -38.86 -16.98 -36.52
N ALA A 977 -37.76 -17.27 -37.21
CA ALA A 977 -37.73 -17.37 -38.67
C ALA A 977 -38.62 -18.54 -39.16
N VAL A 978 -38.48 -19.73 -38.56
CA VAL A 978 -39.29 -20.91 -38.91
C VAL A 978 -40.78 -20.64 -38.69
N LEU A 979 -41.16 -20.06 -37.54
CA LEU A 979 -42.55 -19.68 -37.25
C LEU A 979 -43.08 -18.65 -38.25
N SER A 980 -42.28 -17.65 -38.60
CA SER A 980 -42.67 -16.60 -39.55
C SER A 980 -42.91 -17.16 -40.95
N VAL A 981 -42.02 -18.04 -41.43
CA VAL A 981 -42.19 -18.76 -42.70
C VAL A 981 -43.43 -19.66 -42.63
N GLY A 982 -43.61 -20.40 -41.53
CA GLY A 982 -44.79 -21.23 -41.30
C GLY A 982 -46.10 -20.43 -41.39
N ILE A 983 -46.16 -19.26 -40.76
CA ILE A 983 -47.32 -18.35 -40.84
C ILE A 983 -47.51 -17.82 -42.27
N ALA A 984 -46.44 -17.41 -42.93
CA ALA A 984 -46.50 -16.88 -44.30
C ALA A 984 -47.04 -17.91 -45.30
N VAL A 985 -46.72 -19.20 -45.10
CA VAL A 985 -47.23 -20.31 -45.91
C VAL A 985 -48.66 -20.71 -45.50
N ALA A 986 -48.96 -20.80 -44.20
CA ALA A 986 -50.26 -21.24 -43.70
C ALA A 986 -51.36 -20.21 -43.94
N LYS A 987 -51.07 -18.90 -43.80
CA LYS A 987 -52.04 -17.80 -43.94
C LYS A 987 -52.81 -17.83 -45.27
N PRO A 988 -52.17 -17.90 -46.46
CA PRO A 988 -52.88 -18.01 -47.72
C PRO A 988 -53.61 -19.35 -47.88
N ALA A 989 -53.04 -20.46 -47.38
CA ALA A 989 -53.68 -21.78 -47.44
C ALA A 989 -55.00 -21.83 -46.63
N VAL A 990 -54.98 -21.30 -45.40
CA VAL A 990 -56.17 -21.15 -44.56
C VAL A 990 -57.16 -20.19 -45.19
N ARG A 991 -56.72 -19.01 -45.67
CA ARG A 991 -57.61 -18.04 -46.33
C ARG A 991 -58.32 -18.66 -47.53
N ARG A 992 -57.61 -19.45 -48.35
CA ARG A 992 -58.18 -20.20 -49.47
C ARG A 992 -59.19 -21.26 -49.01
N LYS A 993 -58.87 -22.02 -47.96
CA LYS A 993 -59.78 -23.03 -47.38
C LYS A 993 -61.05 -22.40 -46.82
N THR A 994 -60.93 -21.31 -46.06
CA THR A 994 -62.08 -20.58 -45.50
C THR A 994 -62.94 -19.95 -46.58
N LEU A 995 -62.32 -19.43 -47.65
CA LEU A 995 -63.07 -18.87 -48.78
C LEU A 995 -63.82 -19.97 -49.56
N LYS A 996 -63.22 -21.16 -49.73
CA LYS A 996 -63.92 -22.33 -50.28
C LYS A 996 -65.12 -22.75 -49.42
N MET A 997 -64.97 -22.87 -48.10
CA MET A 997 -66.07 -23.22 -47.17
C MET A 997 -67.18 -22.16 -47.07
N ARG A 998 -66.94 -20.94 -47.58
CA ARG A 998 -67.97 -19.89 -47.64
C ARG A 998 -68.72 -19.87 -48.96
N TRP A 999 -68.12 -20.43 -50.01
CA TRP A 999 -68.67 -20.42 -51.38
C TRP A 999 -69.36 -21.73 -51.75
N TYR A 1000 -68.99 -22.83 -51.07
CA TYR A 1000 -69.64 -24.13 -51.06
C TYR A 1000 -69.80 -24.57 -49.60
#